data_AF-A0A2R6RGD8-F1
#
_entry.id   AF-A0A2R6RGD8-F1
#
_cell.length_a   1.000
_cell.length_b   1.000
_cell.length_c   1.000
_cell.angle_alpha   90.00
_cell.angle_beta   90.00
_cell.angle_gamma   90.00
#
_symmetry.space_group_name_H-M   'P 1'
#
loop_
_entity.id
_entity.type
_entity.pdbx_description
1 polymer ?
#
loop_
_entity_poly.entity_id
_entity_poly.type
_entity_poly.pdbx_seq_one_letter_code
_entity_poly.pdbx_strand_id
1 'polypeptide(L)'
;MAASRDQEASSSTPRFAYHVFLSFRGKDIRKTFIDHLHTALLQAGIHAFRDNDEIERGEDIELELKKAIEQSRISIVVFSKDYASSGWCLDELVKIVERKKTSGQVVLPVFYDVDPSYVRNQTGMFGEAFARHEEEVEAETGERKKESMEKVRRWRKALTEVEINLGGKVLQNEAYGYESKFIEEIVQEVRNKLSRTVLMVTQFPVGIDFRVEKINLWLQDQSTDAGIGVIYGMGGIGKTTIAKAIYNMNFERFECSSFLADIRETSKKPYGLVRLQKQLLRDILKGKKQKVHSVDEGIVRIKNAICCKKVFVVLDDIDELAQLNAVFGMREWLYPGSKVIITTRTEKLLKAYEAFKMFKVYELDNKDSFQLFCWHAFGQDHPNKGYKELSLSVLQHCRGLPLALRVLGSSLRGRSLEVWESALEKLEAIPDNYILKILAVSYESLQDELDKKLFLHVVCFFIGKEKEYVAKVLDECGLFPTVGIQKLMDRGLITIESGNKLMIHQLIQDMAREIIRKESPEEPGKRSILCHHEDSFYVLRTKTGTESIQGLILNMHMLREEKLSTTNLNVKNAKRHHTQETLDRSVVSYQGSSPKRRRIGFFSWQPITSALTKLFPVPDEETFTTDAFALMHKLRLLQLNYVQLTGCYKEFPNELRYLCWHGFPLTCIPSDFALERLIALDLQHSSLTQIWKGTKFLGLLKFLNLSYSHGLLRTPDFSGLPSLERLALKYCISLVKIHESIGDLKKLVCLNLRGCKNLRKLPREIIRLKSLEKLILSGCSKLETLPMELKKLESLTELDAENTAINQSCFNAGKGVSWPIPFWSRAIKPSKNVDLPWFSLPCTLVKLNLSECNLSDDAIPRDFSGLPSLMELDLSLNPISSLPEIRYLTLLKSLFVDTCTSLQSLPELPSSLKEIIAIDCNSLERMKMPPKLFKSLDFILLTGCHRLCHIDGLFKLEPIGNFDKKMINKLGLVDLESMGNVEVELCNHRTSARKKGPLQGLYEFGIFSTFLPKSRVPSWFSNKCTGSSISFTVPWIFNLAIQGLRVCVAYVRSDRHEDGRFYDFYITIANKTKGLEWTYGPMFYGDKHEDMIWLSHCNVRNQFQGGDEVNISMFVGVGFRVKECGADFVYDQEETCTQSNSGQEIIQHSTYPSCQNVIDGDLSLYERGNGVYVLSHHDLYPEFFPLQSPPSERWDDPSEYDPLTWQPILDSGEEEEESDEDNDSGEDF
;
A
#
# COMPACT_ATOMS: atom_id res chain seq x y z
N MET A 1 30.70 -36.49 -43.09
CA MET A 1 31.86 -37.21 -42.51
C MET A 1 32.00 -36.76 -41.06
N ALA A 2 32.31 -37.72 -40.18
CA ALA A 2 32.34 -37.74 -38.69
C ALA A 2 32.67 -36.41 -37.95
N ALA A 3 32.17 -36.11 -36.74
CA ALA A 3 31.81 -36.98 -35.61
C ALA A 3 30.80 -36.36 -34.60
N SER A 4 30.04 -37.25 -33.94
CA SER A 4 29.38 -37.23 -32.60
C SER A 4 28.52 -36.03 -32.18
N ARG A 5 27.17 -36.13 -32.07
CA ARG A 5 26.35 -36.83 -31.05
C ARG A 5 26.72 -36.53 -29.58
N ASP A 6 25.85 -35.72 -28.96
CA ASP A 6 25.26 -35.85 -27.61
C ASP A 6 25.35 -34.56 -26.77
N GLN A 7 24.22 -33.85 -26.64
CA GLN A 7 23.81 -33.17 -25.41
C GLN A 7 22.31 -32.83 -25.48
N GLU A 8 21.48 -33.86 -25.34
CA GLU A 8 20.17 -33.71 -24.74
C GLU A 8 20.36 -33.16 -23.32
N ALA A 9 19.89 -31.95 -23.03
CA ALA A 9 19.87 -31.41 -21.68
C ALA A 9 18.81 -32.17 -20.86
N SER A 10 19.19 -33.34 -20.34
CA SER A 10 18.39 -34.12 -19.42
C SER A 10 18.07 -33.28 -18.18
N SER A 11 16.77 -33.17 -17.89
CA SER A 11 16.27 -32.79 -16.58
C SER A 11 16.91 -33.67 -15.53
N SER A 12 17.91 -33.17 -14.81
CA SER A 12 18.45 -33.85 -13.65
C SER A 12 18.22 -32.98 -12.43
N THR A 13 17.54 -33.57 -11.44
CA THR A 13 17.79 -33.27 -10.02
C THR A 13 19.27 -32.94 -9.82
N PRO A 14 19.65 -31.94 -9.00
CA PRO A 14 21.06 -31.68 -8.74
C PRO A 14 21.71 -33.00 -8.37
N ARG A 15 22.60 -33.47 -9.25
CA ARG A 15 23.30 -34.74 -9.08
C ARG A 15 24.30 -34.47 -7.96
N PHE A 16 23.87 -34.68 -6.72
CA PHE A 16 24.76 -34.61 -5.58
C PHE A 16 25.81 -35.72 -5.77
N ALA A 17 27.06 -35.33 -6.00
CA ALA A 17 28.17 -36.27 -6.07
C ALA A 17 28.45 -36.88 -4.68
N TYR A 18 28.13 -36.12 -3.62
CA TYR A 18 28.39 -36.50 -2.24
C TYR A 18 27.14 -36.34 -1.38
N HIS A 19 26.95 -37.25 -0.43
CA HIS A 19 25.92 -37.10 0.60
C HIS A 19 26.39 -36.12 1.70
N VAL A 20 27.69 -36.15 2.02
CA VAL A 20 28.29 -35.36 3.09
C VAL A 20 29.58 -34.68 2.60
N PHE A 21 29.79 -33.42 2.97
CA PHE A 21 31.08 -32.72 2.94
C PHE A 21 31.62 -32.65 4.37
N LEU A 22 32.88 -33.04 4.58
CA LEU A 22 33.55 -32.94 5.88
C LEU A 22 34.46 -31.71 5.89
N SER A 23 34.11 -30.68 6.66
CA SER A 23 34.99 -29.52 6.91
C SER A 23 35.70 -29.68 8.25
N PHE A 24 37.03 -29.71 8.22
CA PHE A 24 37.85 -29.95 9.40
C PHE A 24 39.27 -29.41 9.21
N ARG A 25 39.98 -29.16 10.32
CA ARG A 25 41.41 -28.83 10.27
C ARG A 25 42.28 -30.03 10.64
N GLY A 26 43.24 -30.34 9.78
CA GLY A 26 43.79 -31.70 9.66
C GLY A 26 45.17 -32.02 10.22
N LYS A 27 45.76 -31.25 11.16
CA LYS A 27 47.03 -31.70 11.77
C LYS A 27 46.83 -32.74 12.88
N ASP A 28 45.81 -32.58 13.73
CA ASP A 28 45.68 -33.41 14.95
C ASP A 28 44.53 -34.42 14.91
N ILE A 29 43.43 -34.11 14.21
CA ILE A 29 42.21 -34.96 14.17
C ILE A 29 42.04 -35.77 12.87
N ARG A 30 42.89 -35.52 11.87
CA ARG A 30 42.74 -36.09 10.52
C ARG A 30 42.91 -37.61 10.49
N LYS A 31 43.93 -38.13 11.19
CA LYS A 31 44.25 -39.58 11.24
C LYS A 31 43.57 -40.31 12.40
N THR A 32 42.76 -39.61 13.19
CA THR A 32 42.09 -40.13 14.38
C THR A 32 40.58 -40.01 14.17
N PHE A 33 39.95 -39.00 14.77
CA PHE A 33 38.50 -38.81 14.77
C PHE A 33 37.89 -38.73 13.35
N ILE A 34 38.49 -37.95 12.44
CA ILE A 34 37.94 -37.75 11.09
C ILE A 34 38.02 -39.04 10.26
N ASP A 35 39.09 -39.82 10.39
CA ASP A 35 39.27 -41.08 9.68
C ASP A 35 38.23 -42.12 10.11
N HIS A 36 37.99 -42.22 11.42
CA HIS A 36 36.95 -43.08 11.98
C HIS A 36 35.53 -42.62 11.59
N LEU A 37 35.27 -41.30 11.61
CA LEU A 37 33.98 -40.74 11.20
C LEU A 37 33.70 -40.99 9.71
N HIS A 38 34.68 -40.75 8.84
CA HIS A 38 34.57 -41.00 7.41
C HIS A 38 34.32 -42.48 7.11
N THR A 39 35.08 -43.37 7.77
CA THR A 39 34.89 -44.83 7.67
C THR A 39 33.50 -45.26 8.11
N ALA A 40 33.00 -44.74 9.23
CA ALA A 40 31.67 -45.07 9.74
C ALA A 40 30.54 -44.56 8.81
N LEU A 41 30.70 -43.38 8.21
CA LEU A 41 29.78 -42.85 7.20
C LEU A 41 29.74 -43.77 5.96
N LEU A 42 30.90 -44.20 5.45
CA LEU A 42 30.99 -45.13 4.31
C LEU A 42 30.35 -46.50 4.62
N GLN A 43 30.65 -47.09 5.78
CA GLN A 43 30.02 -48.34 6.24
C GLN A 43 28.50 -48.20 6.39
N ALA A 44 28.02 -47.00 6.70
CA ALA A 44 26.61 -46.68 6.77
C ALA A 44 25.94 -46.46 5.40
N GLY A 45 26.68 -46.57 4.29
CA GLY A 45 26.21 -46.32 2.93
C GLY A 45 26.14 -44.83 2.56
N ILE A 46 26.81 -43.96 3.32
CA ILE A 46 26.81 -42.51 3.11
C ILE A 46 28.12 -42.10 2.43
N HIS A 47 28.02 -41.67 1.17
CA HIS A 47 29.15 -41.14 0.40
C HIS A 47 29.59 -39.78 0.95
N ALA A 48 30.79 -39.69 1.52
CA ALA A 48 31.31 -38.48 2.15
C ALA A 48 32.60 -38.00 1.47
N PHE A 49 32.62 -36.75 1.00
CA PHE A 49 33.80 -36.10 0.42
C PHE A 49 34.85 -35.83 1.50
N ARG A 50 36.11 -36.11 1.17
CA ARG A 50 37.29 -35.86 2.00
C ARG A 50 38.48 -35.45 1.13
N ASP A 51 39.05 -34.29 1.42
CA ASP A 51 39.95 -33.51 0.54
C ASP A 51 41.18 -34.25 -0.02
N ASN A 52 41.66 -35.32 0.63
CA ASN A 52 42.87 -36.03 0.23
C ASN A 52 42.63 -37.26 -0.65
N ASP A 53 41.39 -37.76 -0.73
CA ASP A 53 41.10 -39.04 -1.37
C ASP A 53 40.55 -38.86 -2.81
N GLU A 54 40.07 -37.67 -3.15
CA GLU A 54 39.27 -37.41 -4.37
C GLU A 54 39.72 -36.19 -5.20
N ILE A 55 40.73 -35.42 -4.80
CA ILE A 55 41.29 -34.31 -5.60
C ILE A 55 42.47 -34.83 -6.45
N GLU A 56 42.38 -34.75 -7.78
CA GLU A 56 43.44 -35.25 -8.67
C GLU A 56 44.70 -34.35 -8.64
N ARG A 57 45.89 -34.95 -8.80
CA ARG A 57 47.15 -34.19 -8.81
C ARG A 57 47.20 -33.25 -10.01
N GLY A 58 47.09 -31.94 -9.76
CA GLY A 58 47.19 -30.87 -10.77
C GLY A 58 45.94 -29.98 -10.87
N GLU A 59 44.87 -30.29 -10.14
CA GLU A 59 43.64 -29.49 -10.11
C GLU A 59 43.71 -28.31 -9.12
N ASP A 60 42.91 -27.27 -9.36
CA ASP A 60 42.77 -26.13 -8.46
C ASP A 60 41.96 -26.55 -7.22
N ILE A 61 42.67 -26.70 -6.10
CA ILE A 61 42.13 -27.15 -4.81
C ILE A 61 40.96 -26.26 -4.34
N GLU A 62 41.01 -24.95 -4.59
CA GLU A 62 39.95 -24.03 -4.18
C GLU A 62 38.68 -24.24 -4.98
N LEU A 63 38.83 -24.49 -6.29
CA LEU A 63 37.72 -24.68 -7.20
C LEU A 63 37.02 -26.04 -6.97
N GLU A 64 37.79 -27.09 -6.68
CA GLU A 64 37.25 -28.42 -6.37
C GLU A 64 36.57 -28.48 -4.98
N LEU A 65 37.13 -27.82 -3.96
CA LEU A 65 36.45 -27.69 -2.66
C LEU A 65 35.12 -26.94 -2.78
N LYS A 66 35.09 -25.83 -3.55
CA LYS A 66 33.83 -25.11 -3.83
C LYS A 66 32.81 -26.00 -4.53
N LYS A 67 33.23 -26.79 -5.53
CA LYS A 67 32.35 -27.76 -6.21
C LYS A 67 31.86 -28.84 -5.24
N ALA A 68 32.72 -29.39 -4.41
CA ALA A 68 32.36 -30.43 -3.44
C ALA A 68 31.34 -29.94 -2.41
N ILE A 69 31.51 -28.71 -1.88
CA ILE A 69 30.52 -28.07 -1.00
C ILE A 69 29.19 -27.89 -1.74
N GLU A 70 29.22 -27.43 -2.98
CA GLU A 70 28.01 -27.22 -3.79
C GLU A 70 27.30 -28.54 -4.15
N GLN A 71 28.05 -29.62 -4.33
CA GLN A 71 27.54 -30.95 -4.70
C GLN A 71 27.24 -31.86 -3.50
N SER A 72 27.33 -31.34 -2.28
CA SER A 72 27.03 -32.08 -1.04
C SER A 72 25.66 -31.74 -0.46
N ARG A 73 24.95 -32.74 0.08
CA ARG A 73 23.64 -32.53 0.73
C ARG A 73 23.75 -32.04 2.16
N ILE A 74 24.76 -32.50 2.88
CA ILE A 74 25.04 -32.17 4.28
C ILE A 74 26.49 -31.71 4.39
N SER A 75 26.75 -30.67 5.17
CA SER A 75 28.12 -30.28 5.56
C SER A 75 28.29 -30.52 7.04
N ILE A 76 29.22 -31.41 7.42
CA ILE A 76 29.61 -31.62 8.81
C ILE A 76 30.81 -30.72 9.07
N VAL A 77 30.66 -29.80 10.03
CA VAL A 77 31.73 -28.87 10.42
C VAL A 77 32.28 -29.33 11.75
N VAL A 78 33.50 -29.86 11.75
CA VAL A 78 34.15 -30.38 12.96
C VAL A 78 35.03 -29.30 13.58
N PHE A 79 34.49 -28.61 14.57
CA PHE A 79 35.21 -27.60 15.35
C PHE A 79 36.18 -28.29 16.32
N SER A 80 37.47 -28.16 16.01
CA SER A 80 38.59 -28.53 16.86
C SER A 80 39.36 -27.29 17.32
N LYS A 81 40.30 -27.48 18.26
CA LYS A 81 41.09 -26.39 18.87
C LYS A 81 41.79 -25.49 17.85
N ASP A 82 42.24 -26.06 16.74
CA ASP A 82 42.97 -25.34 15.68
C ASP A 82 42.11 -25.00 14.45
N TYR A 83 40.78 -25.20 14.51
CA TYR A 83 39.92 -24.98 13.35
C TYR A 83 40.04 -23.55 12.80
N ALA A 84 39.92 -22.55 13.68
CA ALA A 84 39.98 -21.13 13.31
C ALA A 84 41.37 -20.64 12.93
N SER A 85 42.43 -21.42 13.15
CA SER A 85 43.79 -21.03 12.75
C SER A 85 44.02 -21.15 11.23
N SER A 86 43.02 -21.61 10.46
CA SER A 86 43.11 -21.91 9.04
C SER A 86 42.14 -21.05 8.25
N GLY A 87 42.66 -20.08 7.48
CA GLY A 87 41.83 -19.26 6.59
C GLY A 87 41.00 -20.11 5.61
N TRP A 88 41.55 -21.22 5.13
CA TRP A 88 40.84 -22.19 4.27
C TRP A 88 39.60 -22.79 4.93
N CYS A 89 39.68 -23.23 6.19
CA CYS A 89 38.54 -23.81 6.89
C CYS A 89 37.46 -22.76 7.21
N LEU A 90 37.88 -21.50 7.39
CA LEU A 90 36.96 -20.37 7.58
C LEU A 90 36.29 -19.94 6.28
N ASP A 91 36.99 -20.01 5.14
CA ASP A 91 36.44 -19.78 3.80
C ASP A 91 35.41 -20.84 3.41
N GLU A 92 35.73 -22.12 3.66
CA GLU A 92 34.77 -23.23 3.52
C GLU A 92 33.52 -22.98 4.36
N LEU A 93 33.67 -22.55 5.62
CA LEU A 93 32.56 -22.29 6.53
C LEU A 93 31.65 -21.17 6.01
N VAL A 94 32.21 -20.07 5.50
CA VAL A 94 31.44 -18.98 4.88
C VAL A 94 30.61 -19.51 3.72
N LYS A 95 31.23 -20.31 2.84
CA LYS A 95 30.54 -20.89 1.68
C LYS A 95 29.44 -21.86 2.09
N ILE A 96 29.66 -22.68 3.13
CA ILE A 96 28.66 -23.59 3.70
C ILE A 96 27.46 -22.80 4.24
N VAL A 97 27.69 -21.71 4.97
CA VAL A 97 26.61 -20.84 5.50
C VAL A 97 25.81 -20.17 4.38
N GLU A 98 26.48 -19.73 3.31
CA GLU A 98 25.80 -19.20 2.12
C GLU A 98 24.94 -20.25 1.40
N ARG A 99 25.44 -21.48 1.25
CA ARG A 99 24.70 -22.59 0.66
C ARG A 99 23.51 -23.00 1.51
N LYS A 100 23.62 -22.97 2.84
CA LYS A 100 22.49 -23.17 3.75
C LYS A 100 21.35 -22.18 3.46
N LYS A 101 21.65 -20.90 3.26
CA LYS A 101 20.65 -19.85 2.96
C LYS A 101 20.01 -20.01 1.60
N THR A 102 20.82 -20.25 0.57
CA THR A 102 20.38 -20.22 -0.84
C THR A 102 19.78 -21.53 -1.31
N SER A 103 20.27 -22.66 -0.82
CA SER A 103 19.91 -24.00 -1.32
C SER A 103 19.36 -24.94 -0.24
N GLY A 104 19.30 -24.50 1.02
CA GLY A 104 18.82 -25.31 2.13
C GLY A 104 19.75 -26.48 2.50
N GLN A 105 21.05 -26.37 2.18
CA GLN A 105 22.05 -27.37 2.57
C GLN A 105 22.04 -27.56 4.09
N VAL A 106 22.00 -28.81 4.55
CA VAL A 106 21.96 -29.10 5.99
C VAL A 106 23.37 -28.96 6.56
N VAL A 107 23.51 -28.23 7.66
CA VAL A 107 24.79 -28.04 8.34
C VAL A 107 24.73 -28.70 9.71
N LEU A 108 25.71 -29.54 10.02
CA LEU A 108 25.83 -30.24 11.29
C LEU A 108 27.14 -29.82 11.98
N PRO A 109 27.09 -28.92 12.97
CA PRO A 109 28.26 -28.58 13.77
C PRO A 109 28.56 -29.70 14.77
N VAL A 110 29.83 -30.11 14.81
CA VAL A 110 30.39 -31.12 15.72
C VAL A 110 31.52 -30.48 16.50
N PHE A 111 31.39 -30.42 17.82
CA PHE A 111 32.37 -29.82 18.72
C PHE A 111 33.25 -30.91 19.34
N TYR A 112 34.47 -31.04 18.83
CA TYR A 112 35.44 -32.06 19.21
C TYR A 112 36.47 -31.45 20.16
N ASP A 113 36.36 -31.76 21.45
CA ASP A 113 37.19 -31.20 22.54
C ASP A 113 37.26 -29.66 22.55
N VAL A 114 36.16 -29.02 22.15
CA VAL A 114 35.96 -27.57 22.15
C VAL A 114 34.60 -27.25 22.76
N ASP A 115 34.55 -26.26 23.65
CA ASP A 115 33.29 -25.74 24.17
C ASP A 115 32.61 -24.84 23.12
N PRO A 116 31.31 -25.04 22.80
CA PRO A 116 30.59 -24.21 21.84
C PRO A 116 30.66 -22.70 22.13
N SER A 117 30.74 -22.31 23.41
CA SER A 117 30.83 -20.90 23.82
C SER A 117 32.11 -20.23 23.32
N TYR A 118 33.21 -20.96 23.18
CA TYR A 118 34.47 -20.44 22.63
C TYR A 118 34.37 -20.18 21.13
N VAL A 119 33.57 -20.97 20.41
CA VAL A 119 33.29 -20.77 18.98
C VAL A 119 32.33 -19.59 18.77
N ARG A 120 31.28 -19.49 19.59
CA ARG A 120 30.25 -18.44 19.53
C ARG A 120 30.77 -17.06 19.88
N ASN A 121 31.53 -16.96 20.96
CA ASN A 121 32.04 -15.69 21.46
C ASN A 121 33.42 -15.36 20.87
N GLN A 122 33.99 -16.27 20.07
CA GLN A 122 35.35 -16.20 19.55
C GLN A 122 36.38 -15.88 20.65
N THR A 123 36.27 -16.57 21.78
CA THR A 123 37.14 -16.40 22.96
C THR A 123 38.09 -17.59 23.12
N GLY A 124 39.14 -17.45 23.93
CA GLY A 124 40.16 -18.49 24.10
C GLY A 124 40.91 -18.74 22.78
N MET A 125 41.10 -20.01 22.42
CA MET A 125 41.91 -20.41 21.24
C MET A 125 41.36 -19.88 19.91
N PHE A 126 40.03 -19.72 19.78
CA PHE A 126 39.43 -19.11 18.59
C PHE A 126 39.75 -17.61 18.55
N GLY A 127 39.72 -16.93 19.69
CA GLY A 127 40.11 -15.52 19.80
C GLY A 127 41.57 -15.28 19.46
N GLU A 128 42.47 -16.13 19.97
CA GLU A 128 43.90 -16.10 19.64
C GLU A 128 44.17 -16.37 18.15
N ALA A 129 43.38 -17.23 17.51
CA ALA A 129 43.48 -17.46 16.07
C ALA A 129 43.04 -16.23 15.27
N PHE A 130 41.93 -15.57 15.66
CA PHE A 130 41.49 -14.34 15.00
C PHE A 130 42.43 -13.17 15.23
N ALA A 131 43.03 -13.04 16.41
CA ALA A 131 44.04 -12.02 16.68
C ALA A 131 45.24 -12.15 15.72
N ARG A 132 45.69 -13.38 15.44
CA ARG A 132 46.75 -13.62 14.45
C ARG A 132 46.35 -13.25 13.03
N HIS A 133 45.14 -13.61 12.59
CA HIS A 133 44.64 -13.20 11.27
C HIS A 133 44.51 -11.68 11.16
N GLU A 134 44.11 -11.02 12.25
CA GLU A 134 43.99 -9.55 12.33
C GLU A 134 45.37 -8.86 12.30
N GLU A 135 46.37 -9.40 13.00
CA GLU A 135 47.77 -8.95 12.91
C GLU A 135 48.33 -9.09 11.48
N GLU A 136 48.03 -10.20 10.80
CA GLU A 136 48.42 -10.42 9.40
C GLU A 136 47.75 -9.39 8.46
N VAL A 137 46.48 -9.07 8.67
CA VAL A 137 45.75 -8.02 7.92
C VAL A 137 46.32 -6.64 8.21
N GLU A 138 46.78 -6.37 9.44
CA GLU A 138 47.37 -5.09 9.79
C GLU A 138 48.69 -4.82 9.07
N ALA A 139 49.45 -5.87 8.74
CA ALA A 139 50.69 -5.81 7.98
C ALA A 139 50.49 -5.53 6.47
N GLU A 140 49.25 -5.62 5.95
CA GLU A 140 48.92 -5.31 4.56
C GLU A 140 48.66 -3.80 4.35
N THR A 141 48.77 -3.32 3.10
CA THR A 141 48.48 -1.91 2.75
C THR A 141 47.59 -1.80 1.51
N GLY A 142 46.81 -0.72 1.43
CA GLY A 142 45.95 -0.42 0.27
C GLY A 142 44.68 -1.29 0.17
N GLU A 143 44.31 -1.68 -1.05
CA GLU A 143 43.09 -2.47 -1.34
C GLU A 143 43.11 -3.88 -0.72
N ARG A 144 44.28 -4.52 -0.65
CA ARG A 144 44.42 -5.87 -0.03
C ARG A 144 44.02 -5.88 1.44
N LYS A 145 44.39 -4.84 2.20
CA LYS A 145 43.97 -4.69 3.60
C LYS A 145 42.44 -4.62 3.74
N LYS A 146 41.76 -3.90 2.83
CA LYS A 146 40.29 -3.82 2.82
C LYS A 146 39.67 -5.19 2.52
N GLU A 147 40.19 -5.92 1.54
CA GLU A 147 39.72 -7.26 1.17
C GLU A 147 39.90 -8.28 2.31
N SER A 148 41.10 -8.33 2.91
CA SER A 148 41.41 -9.22 4.03
C SER A 148 40.60 -8.88 5.29
N MET A 149 40.37 -7.59 5.58
CA MET A 149 39.53 -7.16 6.71
C MET A 149 38.06 -7.55 6.52
N GLU A 150 37.52 -7.44 5.30
CA GLU A 150 36.17 -7.89 4.99
C GLU A 150 36.06 -9.43 5.08
N LYS A 151 37.11 -10.15 4.70
CA LYS A 151 37.20 -11.61 4.85
C LYS A 151 37.10 -12.05 6.31
N VAL A 152 37.85 -11.41 7.21
CA VAL A 152 37.78 -11.67 8.66
C VAL A 152 36.38 -11.38 9.23
N ARG A 153 35.72 -10.31 8.79
CA ARG A 153 34.33 -10.00 9.18
C ARG A 153 33.36 -11.11 8.76
N ARG A 154 33.48 -11.60 7.53
CA ARG A 154 32.66 -12.72 7.02
C ARG A 154 32.89 -14.00 7.82
N TRP A 155 34.13 -14.30 8.17
CA TRP A 155 34.48 -15.46 9.01
C TRP A 155 33.85 -15.37 10.40
N ARG A 156 33.97 -14.23 11.10
CA ARG A 156 33.36 -14.01 12.42
C ARG A 156 31.84 -14.19 12.36
N LYS A 157 31.19 -13.60 11.35
CA LYS A 157 29.74 -13.73 11.14
C LYS A 157 29.32 -15.19 10.91
N ALA A 158 30.06 -15.95 10.09
CA ALA A 158 29.73 -17.34 9.79
C ALA A 158 29.81 -18.24 11.04
N LEU A 159 30.81 -18.06 11.90
CA LEU A 159 30.94 -18.84 13.16
C LEU A 159 29.78 -18.56 14.12
N THR A 160 29.47 -17.28 14.35
CA THR A 160 28.35 -16.87 15.20
C THR A 160 27.01 -17.38 14.67
N GLU A 161 26.82 -17.39 13.35
CA GLU A 161 25.58 -17.85 12.72
C GLU A 161 25.38 -19.37 12.82
N VAL A 162 26.46 -20.15 12.76
CA VAL A 162 26.42 -21.61 12.88
C VAL A 162 26.05 -22.03 14.29
N GLU A 163 26.60 -21.41 15.35
CA GLU A 163 26.28 -21.80 16.74
C GLU A 163 24.89 -21.33 17.19
N ILE A 164 24.50 -20.08 16.91
CA ILE A 164 23.25 -19.50 17.42
C ILE A 164 22.01 -20.23 16.87
N ASN A 165 22.10 -20.79 15.66
CA ASN A 165 20.95 -21.33 14.94
C ASN A 165 20.95 -22.85 14.76
N LEU A 166 22.04 -23.55 15.09
CA LEU A 166 22.16 -25.00 14.88
C LEU A 166 22.66 -25.63 16.18
N GLY A 167 21.79 -26.32 16.91
CA GLY A 167 22.20 -27.17 18.02
C GLY A 167 23.18 -28.22 17.51
N GLY A 168 24.46 -28.11 17.88
CA GLY A 168 25.52 -29.02 17.47
C GLY A 168 25.79 -30.12 18.49
N LYS A 169 26.51 -31.15 18.04
CA LYS A 169 26.88 -32.32 18.84
C LYS A 169 28.17 -32.04 19.61
N VAL A 170 28.18 -32.24 20.93
CA VAL A 170 29.34 -32.00 21.80
C VAL A 170 29.82 -33.31 22.39
N LEU A 171 31.07 -33.69 22.12
CA LEU A 171 31.65 -34.99 22.51
C LEU A 171 31.48 -35.30 24.00
N GLN A 172 31.73 -34.31 24.86
CA GLN A 172 31.65 -34.46 26.32
C GLN A 172 30.22 -34.64 26.83
N ASN A 173 29.22 -34.03 26.18
CA ASN A 173 27.83 -34.04 26.66
C ASN A 173 27.05 -35.26 26.21
N GLU A 174 27.33 -35.78 25.01
CA GLU A 174 26.46 -36.78 24.37
C GLU A 174 26.92 -38.22 24.62
N ALA A 175 28.23 -38.46 24.68
CA ALA A 175 28.79 -39.80 24.78
C ALA A 175 29.67 -40.04 26.01
N TYR A 176 29.60 -39.16 27.03
CA TYR A 176 30.52 -39.19 28.19
C TYR A 176 32.01 -39.19 27.78
N GLY A 177 32.34 -38.58 26.63
CA GLY A 177 33.69 -38.54 26.08
C GLY A 177 34.15 -39.76 25.27
N TYR A 178 33.29 -40.76 25.03
CA TYR A 178 33.66 -41.92 24.19
C TYR A 178 33.47 -41.64 22.69
N GLU A 179 34.57 -41.52 21.94
CA GLU A 179 34.55 -41.20 20.50
C GLU A 179 33.72 -42.17 19.63
N SER A 180 33.77 -43.47 19.88
CA SER A 180 33.07 -44.47 19.06
C SER A 180 31.54 -44.31 19.13
N LYS A 181 30.99 -44.12 20.33
CA LYS A 181 29.56 -43.84 20.53
C LYS A 181 29.15 -42.50 19.92
N PHE A 182 30.01 -41.49 20.07
CA PHE A 182 29.77 -40.18 19.48
C PHE A 182 29.71 -40.24 17.95
N ILE A 183 30.60 -41.01 17.31
CA ILE A 183 30.57 -41.26 15.86
C ILE A 183 29.29 -42.00 15.45
N GLU A 184 28.88 -43.04 16.17
CA GLU A 184 27.62 -43.75 15.90
C GLU A 184 26.40 -42.80 15.94
N GLU A 185 26.35 -41.90 16.91
CA GLU A 185 25.31 -40.89 17.01
C GLU A 185 25.33 -39.89 15.86
N ILE A 186 26.52 -39.40 15.47
CA ILE A 186 26.68 -38.51 14.31
C ILE A 186 26.18 -39.21 13.05
N VAL A 187 26.59 -40.46 12.81
CA VAL A 187 26.16 -41.24 11.64
C VAL A 187 24.64 -41.44 11.64
N GLN A 188 24.03 -41.74 12.78
CA GLN A 188 22.59 -41.91 12.90
C GLN A 188 21.84 -40.59 12.67
N GLU A 189 22.38 -39.47 13.15
CA GLU A 189 21.83 -38.15 12.89
C GLU A 189 21.92 -37.77 11.42
N VAL A 190 23.07 -38.00 10.79
CA VAL A 190 23.27 -37.78 9.35
C VAL A 190 22.28 -38.63 8.54
N ARG A 191 22.08 -39.91 8.89
CA ARG A 191 21.04 -40.76 8.28
C ARG A 191 19.64 -40.15 8.41
N ASN A 192 19.29 -39.68 9.61
CA ASN A 192 18.00 -39.05 9.86
C ASN A 192 17.84 -37.75 9.05
N LYS A 193 18.86 -36.89 8.98
CA LYS A 193 18.86 -35.64 8.22
C LYS A 193 18.84 -35.89 6.71
N LEU A 194 19.55 -36.91 6.20
CA LEU A 194 19.48 -37.34 4.80
C LEU A 194 18.08 -37.85 4.41
N SER A 195 17.34 -38.43 5.36
CA SER A 195 15.96 -38.88 5.18
C SER A 195 14.93 -37.74 5.14
N ARG A 196 15.25 -36.57 5.72
CA ARG A 196 14.42 -35.36 5.68
C ARG A 196 14.64 -34.63 4.37
N THR A 197 13.61 -34.57 3.52
CA THR A 197 13.72 -34.01 2.17
C THR A 197 13.50 -32.50 2.20
N VAL A 198 14.54 -31.72 1.88
CA VAL A 198 14.39 -30.28 1.56
C VAL A 198 13.54 -30.18 0.29
N LEU A 199 12.46 -29.40 0.35
CA LEU A 199 11.52 -29.30 -0.78
C LEU A 199 12.08 -28.34 -1.83
N MET A 200 12.01 -28.70 -3.11
CA MET A 200 12.30 -27.74 -4.18
C MET A 200 11.22 -26.65 -4.19
N VAL A 201 11.60 -25.43 -3.82
CA VAL A 201 10.69 -24.28 -3.68
C VAL A 201 10.32 -23.73 -5.06
N THR A 202 11.29 -23.21 -5.80
CA THR A 202 11.18 -22.72 -7.17
C THR A 202 12.57 -22.62 -7.78
N GLN A 203 12.67 -22.61 -9.11
CA GLN A 203 13.93 -22.41 -9.81
C GLN A 203 14.46 -20.97 -9.66
N PHE A 204 13.55 -19.99 -9.61
CA PHE A 204 13.87 -18.57 -9.47
C PHE A 204 13.06 -17.98 -8.31
N PRO A 205 13.67 -17.81 -7.12
CA PRO A 205 12.99 -17.23 -5.96
C PRO A 205 12.94 -15.70 -6.09
N VAL A 206 11.77 -15.17 -6.46
CA VAL A 206 11.53 -13.71 -6.59
C VAL A 206 10.39 -13.32 -5.64
N GLY A 207 10.58 -12.27 -4.85
CA GLY A 207 9.55 -11.72 -3.95
C GLY A 207 9.09 -12.67 -2.82
N ILE A 208 9.87 -13.72 -2.50
CA ILE A 208 9.48 -14.71 -1.49
C ILE A 208 9.74 -14.19 -0.07
N ASP A 209 10.86 -13.50 0.17
CA ASP A 209 11.33 -13.14 1.51
C ASP A 209 10.31 -12.29 2.29
N PHE A 210 9.81 -11.21 1.67
CA PHE A 210 8.77 -10.36 2.23
C PHE A 210 7.47 -11.12 2.54
N ARG A 211 7.10 -12.09 1.69
CA ARG A 211 5.86 -12.88 1.85
C ARG A 211 5.93 -13.89 2.97
N VAL A 212 7.14 -14.40 3.27
CA VAL A 212 7.34 -15.39 4.35
C VAL A 212 7.64 -14.74 5.69
N GLU A 213 8.13 -13.51 5.72
CA GLU A 213 8.55 -12.80 6.94
C GLU A 213 7.49 -12.83 8.05
N LYS A 214 6.28 -12.35 7.75
CA LYS A 214 5.17 -12.30 8.73
C LYS A 214 4.78 -13.70 9.25
N ILE A 215 4.87 -14.72 8.39
CA ILE A 215 4.54 -16.11 8.76
C ILE A 215 5.66 -16.72 9.58
N ASN A 216 6.91 -16.44 9.23
CA ASN A 216 8.09 -16.84 9.98
C ASN A 216 8.09 -16.23 11.38
N LEU A 217 7.84 -14.93 11.54
CA LEU A 217 7.70 -14.29 12.85
C LEU A 217 6.65 -15.01 13.73
N TRP A 218 5.53 -15.44 13.14
CA TRP A 218 4.52 -16.20 13.88
C TRP A 218 4.95 -17.63 14.22
N LEU A 219 5.69 -18.31 13.35
CA LEU A 219 6.22 -19.64 13.62
C LEU A 219 7.33 -19.63 14.67
N GLN A 220 8.04 -18.49 14.79
CA GLN A 220 9.16 -18.29 15.70
C GLN A 220 8.77 -17.69 17.06
N ASP A 221 7.50 -17.36 17.22
CA ASP A 221 6.94 -16.95 18.50
C ASP A 221 7.23 -18.02 19.57
N GLN A 222 7.78 -17.58 20.70
CA GLN A 222 8.13 -18.44 21.84
C GLN A 222 6.89 -18.87 22.65
N SER A 223 5.69 -18.45 22.25
CA SER A 223 4.43 -18.91 22.83
C SER A 223 4.37 -20.44 22.92
N THR A 224 4.00 -20.93 24.10
CA THR A 224 3.75 -22.35 24.38
C THR A 224 2.44 -22.84 23.75
N ASP A 225 1.67 -21.97 23.10
CA ASP A 225 0.39 -22.33 22.51
C ASP A 225 0.52 -22.97 21.12
N ALA A 226 -0.24 -24.03 20.88
CA ALA A 226 -0.30 -24.71 19.59
C ALA A 226 -1.04 -23.81 18.59
N GLY A 227 -0.47 -23.57 17.40
CA GLY A 227 -1.00 -22.59 16.44
C GLY A 227 -1.37 -23.19 15.10
N ILE A 228 -2.46 -22.73 14.49
CA ILE A 228 -2.86 -23.11 13.14
C ILE A 228 -2.97 -21.84 12.28
N GLY A 229 -2.21 -21.80 11.19
CA GLY A 229 -2.14 -20.69 10.25
C GLY A 229 -2.68 -21.09 8.90
N VAL A 230 -3.44 -20.20 8.25
CA VAL A 230 -4.09 -20.44 6.97
C VAL A 230 -3.58 -19.46 5.93
N ILE A 231 -2.90 -19.97 4.91
CA ILE A 231 -2.43 -19.22 3.75
C ILE A 231 -3.49 -19.33 2.65
N TYR A 232 -4.10 -18.21 2.27
CA TYR A 232 -5.20 -18.22 1.29
C TYR A 232 -5.06 -17.15 0.21
N GLY A 233 -5.73 -17.40 -0.93
CA GLY A 233 -5.68 -16.53 -2.11
C GLY A 233 -6.04 -17.27 -3.40
N MET A 234 -6.09 -16.54 -4.51
CA MET A 234 -6.46 -17.04 -5.84
C MET A 234 -5.58 -18.21 -6.33
N GLY A 235 -6.11 -19.05 -7.23
CA GLY A 235 -5.33 -20.09 -7.90
C GLY A 235 -4.12 -19.51 -8.64
N GLY A 236 -2.95 -20.14 -8.55
CA GLY A 236 -1.74 -19.67 -9.25
C GLY A 236 -0.96 -18.53 -8.57
N ILE A 237 -1.44 -17.98 -7.44
CA ILE A 237 -0.82 -16.85 -6.72
C ILE A 237 0.48 -17.20 -5.97
N GLY A 238 0.89 -18.48 -5.94
CA GLY A 238 2.14 -18.92 -5.30
C GLY A 238 2.03 -19.43 -3.86
N LYS A 239 0.83 -19.75 -3.35
CA LYS A 239 0.62 -20.30 -1.98
C LYS A 239 1.50 -21.52 -1.68
N THR A 240 1.51 -22.52 -2.56
CA THR A 240 2.33 -23.72 -2.41
C THR A 240 3.83 -23.39 -2.40
N THR A 241 4.28 -22.42 -3.21
CA THR A 241 5.67 -21.96 -3.22
C THR A 241 6.05 -21.33 -1.88
N ILE A 242 5.19 -20.45 -1.35
CA ILE A 242 5.36 -19.83 -0.03
C ILE A 242 5.39 -20.90 1.07
N ALA A 243 4.46 -21.85 1.04
CA ALA A 243 4.39 -22.93 2.03
C ALA A 243 5.64 -23.84 2.02
N LYS A 244 6.19 -24.14 0.84
CA LYS A 244 7.45 -24.88 0.72
C LYS A 244 8.65 -24.09 1.27
N ALA A 245 8.73 -22.79 0.99
CA ALA A 245 9.78 -21.93 1.53
C ALA A 245 9.73 -21.89 3.07
N ILE A 246 8.53 -21.66 3.62
CA ILE A 246 8.29 -21.65 5.06
C ILE A 246 8.63 -23.00 5.69
N TYR A 247 8.25 -24.09 5.03
CA TYR A 247 8.60 -25.43 5.50
C TYR A 247 10.11 -25.57 5.64
N ASN A 248 10.86 -25.31 4.57
CA ASN A 248 12.31 -25.41 4.53
C ASN A 248 13.01 -24.52 5.56
N MET A 249 12.49 -23.32 5.83
CA MET A 249 13.09 -22.39 6.80
C MET A 249 12.89 -22.79 8.26
N ASN A 250 11.87 -23.62 8.58
CA ASN A 250 11.46 -23.86 9.96
C ASN A 250 11.43 -25.34 10.37
N PHE A 251 11.48 -26.30 9.44
CA PHE A 251 11.26 -27.73 9.76
C PHE A 251 12.25 -28.33 10.77
N GLU A 252 13.46 -27.75 10.90
CA GLU A 252 14.48 -28.19 11.86
C GLU A 252 14.20 -27.73 13.30
N ARG A 253 13.37 -26.69 13.49
CA ARG A 253 13.05 -26.12 14.81
C ARG A 253 12.03 -26.95 15.60
N PHE A 254 11.46 -27.98 14.97
CA PHE A 254 10.43 -28.85 15.52
C PHE A 254 10.93 -30.28 15.62
N GLU A 255 10.44 -31.03 16.60
CA GLU A 255 10.86 -32.41 16.83
C GLU A 255 10.55 -33.29 15.62
N CYS A 256 9.36 -33.08 15.05
CA CYS A 256 8.87 -33.76 13.86
C CYS A 256 8.24 -32.75 12.90
N SER A 257 8.40 -32.99 11.60
CA SER A 257 7.84 -32.15 10.55
C SER A 257 7.34 -32.98 9.37
N SER A 258 6.26 -32.53 8.73
CA SER A 258 5.72 -33.20 7.53
C SER A 258 5.07 -32.18 6.58
N PHE A 259 5.28 -32.40 5.28
CA PHE A 259 4.65 -31.62 4.22
C PHE A 259 3.78 -32.56 3.38
N LEU A 260 2.46 -32.32 3.39
CA LEU A 260 1.49 -33.07 2.61
C LEU A 260 1.07 -32.23 1.40
N ALA A 261 1.63 -32.56 0.24
CA ALA A 261 1.41 -31.87 -1.01
C ALA A 261 0.08 -32.28 -1.67
N ASP A 262 -0.54 -31.35 -2.41
CA ASP A 262 -1.64 -31.60 -3.34
C ASP A 262 -2.78 -32.45 -2.74
N ILE A 263 -3.28 -32.09 -1.55
CA ILE A 263 -4.27 -32.87 -0.81
C ILE A 263 -5.58 -32.99 -1.61
N ARG A 264 -6.06 -31.90 -2.25
CA ARG A 264 -7.25 -31.95 -3.11
C ARG A 264 -7.13 -33.04 -4.17
N GLU A 265 -6.06 -33.06 -4.95
CA GLU A 265 -5.89 -34.02 -6.06
C GLU A 265 -5.58 -35.43 -5.56
N THR A 266 -4.86 -35.56 -4.44
CA THR A 266 -4.55 -36.87 -3.85
C THR A 266 -5.79 -37.52 -3.25
N SER A 267 -6.68 -36.74 -2.61
CA SER A 267 -7.89 -37.26 -1.97
C SER A 267 -8.89 -37.88 -2.96
N LYS A 268 -8.94 -37.39 -4.20
CA LYS A 268 -9.77 -37.93 -5.29
C LYS A 268 -9.34 -39.33 -5.76
N LYS A 269 -8.11 -39.75 -5.48
CA LYS A 269 -7.58 -41.06 -5.88
C LYS A 269 -8.09 -42.17 -4.94
N PRO A 270 -8.25 -43.42 -5.41
CA PRO A 270 -8.59 -44.54 -4.54
C PRO A 270 -7.62 -44.66 -3.36
N TYR A 271 -8.16 -44.73 -2.14
CA TYR A 271 -7.38 -44.76 -0.88
C TYR A 271 -6.44 -43.55 -0.67
N GLY A 272 -6.69 -42.43 -1.35
CA GLY A 272 -5.86 -41.22 -1.31
C GLY A 272 -5.68 -40.64 0.09
N LEU A 273 -6.77 -40.51 0.86
CA LEU A 273 -6.72 -40.02 2.24
C LEU A 273 -5.89 -40.93 3.15
N VAL A 274 -6.05 -42.25 3.04
CA VAL A 274 -5.25 -43.24 3.80
C VAL A 274 -3.76 -43.14 3.44
N ARG A 275 -3.43 -42.84 2.18
CA ARG A 275 -2.05 -42.61 1.74
C ARG A 275 -1.45 -41.36 2.42
N LEU A 276 -2.21 -40.27 2.51
CA LEU A 276 -1.78 -39.05 3.20
C LEU A 276 -1.57 -39.30 4.70
N GLN A 277 -2.48 -40.02 5.36
CA GLN A 277 -2.34 -40.40 6.77
C GLN A 277 -1.10 -41.27 7.02
N LYS A 278 -0.83 -42.24 6.15
CA LYS A 278 0.37 -43.09 6.21
C LYS A 278 1.65 -42.26 6.08
N GLN A 279 1.66 -41.27 5.19
CA GLN A 279 2.79 -40.36 5.03
C GLN A 279 3.01 -39.54 6.31
N LEU A 280 1.97 -38.88 6.83
CA LEU A 280 2.06 -38.08 8.05
C LEU A 280 2.59 -38.89 9.24
N LEU A 281 2.03 -40.07 9.47
CA LEU A 281 2.47 -40.96 10.54
C LEU A 281 3.91 -41.43 10.36
N ARG A 282 4.33 -41.73 9.12
CA ARG A 282 5.72 -42.14 8.83
C ARG A 282 6.70 -41.01 9.17
N ASP A 283 6.34 -39.78 8.84
CA ASP A 283 7.20 -38.60 9.04
C ASP A 283 7.29 -38.24 10.54
N ILE A 284 6.19 -38.36 11.31
CA ILE A 284 6.17 -38.11 12.77
C ILE A 284 6.84 -39.25 13.56
N LEU A 285 6.65 -40.50 13.14
CA LEU A 285 7.15 -41.68 13.84
C LEU A 285 8.53 -42.15 13.33
N LYS A 286 9.20 -41.35 12.48
CA LYS A 286 10.56 -41.57 11.96
C LYS A 286 10.78 -42.96 11.33
N GLY A 287 9.91 -43.36 10.39
CA GLY A 287 10.23 -44.44 9.43
C GLY A 287 9.71 -45.85 9.71
N LYS A 288 8.96 -46.12 10.79
CA LYS A 288 8.28 -47.43 10.95
C LYS A 288 7.16 -47.58 9.90
N LYS A 289 7.12 -48.70 9.15
CA LYS A 289 6.01 -49.02 8.23
C LYS A 289 4.69 -49.02 9.00
N GLN A 290 3.79 -48.13 8.64
CA GLN A 290 2.49 -47.99 9.29
C GLN A 290 1.44 -48.84 8.59
N LYS A 291 0.82 -49.76 9.32
CA LYS A 291 -0.37 -50.47 8.89
C LYS A 291 -1.57 -49.59 9.24
N VAL A 292 -2.21 -49.01 8.23
CA VAL A 292 -3.47 -48.26 8.33
C VAL A 292 -4.37 -48.76 7.23
N HIS A 293 -5.55 -49.27 7.59
CA HIS A 293 -6.49 -49.94 6.70
C HIS A 293 -7.72 -49.09 6.37
N SER A 294 -8.08 -48.13 7.23
CA SER A 294 -9.18 -47.19 7.03
C SER A 294 -8.80 -45.76 7.44
N VAL A 295 -9.62 -44.79 7.02
CA VAL A 295 -9.43 -43.37 7.39
C VAL A 295 -9.61 -43.19 8.89
N ASP A 296 -10.63 -43.81 9.50
CA ASP A 296 -10.89 -43.68 10.94
C ASP A 296 -9.74 -44.25 11.79
N GLU A 297 -9.17 -45.37 11.38
CA GLU A 297 -7.98 -45.93 12.03
C GLU A 297 -6.80 -44.94 11.97
N GLY A 298 -6.60 -44.33 10.80
CA GLY A 298 -5.56 -43.32 10.60
C GLY A 298 -5.74 -42.10 11.49
N ILE A 299 -6.97 -41.59 11.63
CA ILE A 299 -7.31 -40.44 12.47
C ILE A 299 -6.88 -40.68 13.92
N VAL A 300 -7.27 -41.82 14.50
CA VAL A 300 -6.95 -42.15 15.90
C VAL A 300 -5.44 -42.28 16.10
N ARG A 301 -4.73 -42.91 15.17
CA ARG A 301 -3.27 -43.04 15.25
C ARG A 301 -2.56 -41.70 15.13
N ILE A 302 -3.03 -40.81 14.24
CA ILE A 302 -2.45 -39.48 14.08
C ILE A 302 -2.61 -38.69 15.38
N LYS A 303 -3.82 -38.66 15.95
CA LYS A 303 -4.11 -38.00 17.22
C LYS A 303 -3.12 -38.42 18.31
N ASN A 304 -2.93 -39.73 18.49
CA ASN A 304 -2.01 -40.28 19.49
C ASN A 304 -0.53 -39.94 19.21
N ALA A 305 -0.15 -39.70 17.96
CA ALA A 305 1.22 -39.37 17.59
C ALA A 305 1.55 -37.87 17.80
N ILE A 306 0.60 -36.97 17.49
CA ILE A 306 0.81 -35.51 17.56
C ILE A 306 0.60 -34.92 18.96
N CYS A 307 -0.14 -35.59 19.85
CA CYS A 307 -0.41 -35.08 21.19
C CYS A 307 0.79 -35.16 22.16
N CYS A 308 1.85 -35.89 21.79
CA CYS A 308 3.01 -36.12 22.65
C CYS A 308 4.30 -35.50 22.12
N LYS A 309 4.26 -34.79 20.99
CA LYS A 309 5.45 -34.29 20.28
C LYS A 309 5.22 -32.90 19.71
N LYS A 310 6.24 -32.06 19.77
CA LYS A 310 6.21 -30.73 19.13
C LYS A 310 6.35 -30.89 17.62
N VAL A 311 5.24 -30.74 16.89
CA VAL A 311 5.17 -30.98 15.44
C VAL A 311 5.03 -29.71 14.60
N PHE A 312 5.55 -29.75 13.38
CA PHE A 312 5.28 -28.76 12.34
C PHE A 312 4.75 -29.40 11.07
N VAL A 313 3.48 -29.17 10.77
CA VAL A 313 2.79 -29.82 9.64
C VAL A 313 2.31 -28.79 8.64
N VAL A 314 2.59 -29.02 7.35
CA VAL A 314 2.06 -28.21 6.26
C VAL A 314 1.08 -29.05 5.44
N LEU A 315 -0.15 -28.58 5.32
CA LEU A 315 -1.22 -29.19 4.57
C LEU A 315 -1.51 -28.34 3.33
N ASP A 316 -1.07 -28.80 2.16
CA ASP A 316 -1.13 -28.01 0.93
C ASP A 316 -2.35 -28.37 0.05
N ASP A 317 -3.02 -27.33 -0.46
CA ASP A 317 -4.17 -27.36 -1.36
C ASP A 317 -5.39 -28.10 -0.78
N ILE A 318 -5.87 -27.63 0.39
CA ILE A 318 -7.13 -28.08 0.99
C ILE A 318 -8.30 -27.30 0.36
N ASP A 319 -9.33 -28.05 -0.07
CA ASP A 319 -10.55 -27.52 -0.69
C ASP A 319 -11.83 -27.89 0.08
N GLU A 320 -11.78 -28.93 0.93
CA GLU A 320 -12.95 -29.42 1.68
C GLU A 320 -12.59 -29.73 3.15
N LEU A 321 -13.54 -29.50 4.06
CA LEU A 321 -13.35 -29.76 5.49
C LEU A 321 -13.10 -31.27 5.77
N ALA A 322 -13.69 -32.16 4.99
CA ALA A 322 -13.48 -33.60 5.12
C ALA A 322 -12.01 -34.00 4.89
N GLN A 323 -11.31 -33.31 3.97
CA GLN A 323 -9.88 -33.53 3.72
C GLN A 323 -9.04 -33.12 4.92
N LEU A 324 -9.37 -31.98 5.53
CA LEU A 324 -8.72 -31.53 6.75
C LEU A 324 -8.96 -32.55 7.87
N ASN A 325 -10.22 -32.86 8.21
CA ASN A 325 -10.60 -33.76 9.30
C ASN A 325 -10.00 -35.17 9.18
N ALA A 326 -9.80 -35.66 7.95
CA ALA A 326 -9.15 -36.95 7.71
C ALA A 326 -7.66 -36.96 8.10
N VAL A 327 -6.98 -35.83 8.02
CA VAL A 327 -5.53 -35.72 8.27
C VAL A 327 -5.25 -35.04 9.62
N PHE A 328 -6.15 -34.16 10.05
CA PHE A 328 -6.03 -33.28 11.20
C PHE A 328 -7.43 -32.91 11.72
N GLY A 329 -7.77 -33.30 12.95
CA GLY A 329 -9.10 -33.06 13.53
C GLY A 329 -9.29 -31.63 14.07
N MET A 330 -8.64 -31.30 15.20
CA MET A 330 -8.77 -30.00 15.86
C MET A 330 -7.48 -29.57 16.56
N ARG A 331 -7.43 -28.30 16.96
CA ARG A 331 -6.31 -27.67 17.67
C ARG A 331 -5.97 -28.40 18.98
N GLU A 332 -6.94 -28.97 19.68
CA GLU A 332 -6.69 -29.62 20.98
C GLU A 332 -5.86 -30.91 20.89
N TRP A 333 -5.65 -31.44 19.68
CA TRP A 333 -4.82 -32.63 19.50
C TRP A 333 -3.32 -32.29 19.53
N LEU A 334 -2.97 -31.02 19.37
CA LEU A 334 -1.59 -30.58 19.22
C LEU A 334 -0.89 -30.43 20.57
N TYR A 335 0.32 -30.98 20.66
CA TYR A 335 1.22 -30.69 21.76
C TYR A 335 1.56 -29.17 21.81
N PRO A 336 1.68 -28.56 23.01
CA PRO A 336 2.08 -27.16 23.20
C PRO A 336 3.28 -26.74 22.33
N GLY A 337 3.15 -25.59 21.66
CA GLY A 337 4.17 -25.05 20.75
C GLY A 337 4.22 -25.71 19.36
N SER A 338 3.35 -26.67 19.05
CA SER A 338 3.22 -27.21 17.68
C SER A 338 2.58 -26.19 16.73
N LYS A 339 2.94 -26.24 15.45
CA LYS A 339 2.39 -25.33 14.43
C LYS A 339 1.87 -26.11 13.22
N VAL A 340 0.72 -25.71 12.69
CA VAL A 340 0.17 -26.26 11.44
C VAL A 340 -0.06 -25.11 10.46
N ILE A 341 0.37 -25.29 9.20
CA ILE A 341 0.06 -24.37 8.10
C ILE A 341 -0.88 -25.09 7.13
N ILE A 342 -1.95 -24.42 6.74
CA ILE A 342 -2.89 -24.89 5.73
C ILE A 342 -2.84 -23.94 4.54
N THR A 343 -2.72 -24.44 3.32
CA THR A 343 -2.93 -23.63 2.11
C THR A 343 -4.30 -23.93 1.51
N THR A 344 -5.05 -22.88 1.14
CA THR A 344 -6.38 -23.03 0.53
C THR A 344 -6.68 -21.90 -0.44
N ARG A 345 -7.64 -22.10 -1.35
CA ARG A 345 -8.18 -21.03 -2.19
C ARG A 345 -9.29 -20.25 -1.50
N THR A 346 -9.85 -20.80 -0.42
CA THR A 346 -11.09 -20.33 0.19
C THR A 346 -10.87 -19.77 1.59
N GLU A 347 -11.24 -18.51 1.79
CA GLU A 347 -11.11 -17.85 3.10
C GLU A 347 -12.02 -18.48 4.17
N LYS A 348 -13.21 -18.95 3.77
CA LYS A 348 -14.27 -19.37 4.71
C LYS A 348 -14.27 -20.82 5.15
N LEU A 349 -13.51 -21.69 4.49
CA LEU A 349 -13.43 -23.12 4.85
C LEU A 349 -13.16 -23.29 6.35
N LEU A 350 -12.45 -22.32 6.93
CA LEU A 350 -11.88 -22.37 8.27
C LEU A 350 -12.36 -21.23 9.19
N LYS A 351 -13.15 -20.26 8.71
CA LYS A 351 -13.68 -19.14 9.55
C LYS A 351 -14.63 -19.59 10.66
N ALA A 352 -15.22 -20.78 10.56
CA ALA A 352 -16.07 -21.35 11.60
C ALA A 352 -15.33 -21.72 12.90
N TYR A 353 -13.99 -21.71 12.87
CA TYR A 353 -13.14 -21.99 14.03
C TYR A 353 -12.44 -20.69 14.46
N GLU A 354 -12.80 -20.14 15.62
CA GLU A 354 -12.33 -18.83 16.12
C GLU A 354 -10.82 -18.77 16.47
N ALA A 355 -10.02 -19.80 16.13
CA ALA A 355 -8.65 -19.98 16.60
C ALA A 355 -7.56 -19.95 15.52
N PHE A 356 -7.88 -19.59 14.27
CA PHE A 356 -6.91 -19.64 13.15
C PHE A 356 -6.31 -18.28 12.80
N LYS A 357 -4.99 -18.27 12.53
CA LYS A 357 -4.29 -17.07 12.02
C LYS A 357 -4.36 -17.03 10.50
N MET A 358 -5.00 -15.99 9.95
CA MET A 358 -5.25 -15.87 8.51
C MET A 358 -4.14 -15.06 7.82
N PHE A 359 -3.56 -15.61 6.75
CA PHE A 359 -2.51 -14.99 5.93
C PHE A 359 -2.96 -14.92 4.46
N LYS A 360 -3.40 -13.74 4.03
CA LYS A 360 -3.78 -13.49 2.62
C LYS A 360 -2.54 -13.31 1.76
N VAL A 361 -2.49 -13.98 0.61
CA VAL A 361 -1.44 -13.81 -0.41
C VAL A 361 -1.93 -12.87 -1.51
N TYR A 362 -1.13 -11.83 -1.78
CA TYR A 362 -1.40 -10.83 -2.81
C TYR A 362 -0.60 -11.10 -4.09
N GLU A 363 -0.96 -10.44 -5.19
CA GLU A 363 -0.23 -10.44 -6.46
C GLU A 363 1.21 -9.95 -6.29
N LEU A 364 2.11 -10.31 -7.21
CA LEU A 364 3.46 -9.74 -7.24
C LEU A 364 3.37 -8.27 -7.66
N ASP A 365 4.22 -7.43 -7.06
CA ASP A 365 4.34 -6.06 -7.53
C ASP A 365 4.97 -6.01 -8.93
N ASN A 366 4.98 -4.84 -9.56
CA ASN A 366 5.49 -4.72 -10.93
C ASN A 366 6.97 -5.09 -11.05
N LYS A 367 7.79 -4.86 -10.02
CA LYS A 367 9.23 -5.11 -10.02
C LYS A 367 9.50 -6.61 -9.96
N ASP A 368 8.91 -7.28 -8.96
CA ASP A 368 9.01 -8.73 -8.78
C ASP A 368 8.39 -9.49 -9.96
N SER A 369 7.27 -8.98 -10.49
CA SER A 369 6.63 -9.56 -11.67
C SER A 369 7.55 -9.50 -12.89
N PHE A 370 8.16 -8.33 -13.13
CA PHE A 370 9.07 -8.11 -14.25
C PHE A 370 10.28 -9.03 -14.15
N GLN A 371 10.89 -9.10 -12.96
CA GLN A 371 12.03 -9.97 -12.70
C GLN A 371 11.68 -11.45 -12.88
N LEU A 372 10.57 -11.92 -12.30
CA LEU A 372 10.14 -13.32 -12.44
C LEU A 372 9.87 -13.70 -13.90
N PHE A 373 9.21 -12.82 -14.65
CA PHE A 373 8.99 -13.02 -16.08
C PHE A 373 10.31 -13.10 -16.84
N CYS A 374 11.23 -12.17 -16.61
CA CYS A 374 12.52 -12.13 -17.28
C CYS A 374 13.35 -13.40 -17.03
N TRP A 375 13.35 -13.93 -15.80
CA TRP A 375 14.03 -15.19 -15.51
C TRP A 375 13.49 -16.35 -16.36
N HIS A 376 12.17 -16.42 -16.53
CA HIS A 376 11.55 -17.49 -17.33
C HIS A 376 11.67 -17.27 -18.85
N ALA A 377 11.68 -16.02 -19.31
CA ALA A 377 11.76 -15.67 -20.73
C ALA A 377 13.18 -15.59 -21.28
N PHE A 378 14.14 -15.09 -20.50
CA PHE A 378 15.50 -14.79 -20.95
C PHE A 378 16.57 -15.55 -20.15
N GLY A 379 16.24 -16.07 -18.97
CA GLY A 379 17.21 -16.72 -18.08
C GLY A 379 18.05 -15.75 -17.27
N GLN A 380 17.65 -14.48 -17.18
CA GLN A 380 18.28 -13.41 -16.39
C GLN A 380 17.19 -12.47 -15.86
N ASP A 381 17.52 -11.55 -14.95
CA ASP A 381 16.56 -10.66 -14.30
C ASP A 381 16.09 -9.45 -15.13
N HIS A 382 16.57 -9.31 -16.36
CA HIS A 382 16.26 -8.21 -17.29
C HIS A 382 16.06 -8.71 -18.73
N PRO A 383 15.28 -7.99 -19.57
CA PRO A 383 15.03 -8.42 -20.94
C PRO A 383 16.23 -8.20 -21.85
N ASN A 384 16.32 -8.99 -22.92
CA ASN A 384 17.23 -8.73 -24.03
C ASN A 384 16.88 -7.40 -24.73
N LYS A 385 17.88 -6.75 -25.35
CA LYS A 385 17.69 -5.48 -26.09
C LYS A 385 16.56 -5.61 -27.12
N GLY A 386 15.58 -4.70 -27.07
CA GLY A 386 14.40 -4.69 -27.95
C GLY A 386 13.15 -5.38 -27.39
N TYR A 387 13.25 -6.21 -26.34
CA TYR A 387 12.10 -6.97 -25.80
C TYR A 387 11.37 -6.27 -24.64
N LYS A 388 11.84 -5.09 -24.19
CA LYS A 388 11.33 -4.41 -22.99
C LYS A 388 9.83 -4.06 -23.09
N GLU A 389 9.40 -3.47 -24.21
CA GLU A 389 8.00 -3.06 -24.40
C GLU A 389 7.04 -4.25 -24.47
N LEU A 390 7.45 -5.32 -25.18
CA LEU A 390 6.67 -6.57 -25.25
C LEU A 390 6.58 -7.26 -23.88
N SER A 391 7.67 -7.23 -23.11
CA SER A 391 7.70 -7.77 -21.74
C SER A 391 6.72 -7.01 -20.82
N LEU A 392 6.68 -5.67 -20.92
CA LEU A 392 5.71 -4.84 -20.20
C LEU A 392 4.26 -5.17 -20.58
N SER A 393 4.02 -5.48 -21.86
CA SER A 393 2.69 -5.90 -22.34
C SER A 393 2.26 -7.24 -21.74
N VAL A 394 3.17 -8.22 -21.64
CA VAL A 394 2.90 -9.50 -20.93
C VAL A 394 2.57 -9.28 -19.45
N LEU A 395 3.30 -8.38 -18.79
CA LEU A 395 3.07 -8.06 -17.38
C LEU A 395 1.71 -7.42 -17.14
N GLN A 396 1.31 -6.52 -18.03
CA GLN A 396 0.00 -5.89 -17.99
C GLN A 396 -1.14 -6.93 -18.13
N HIS A 397 -0.94 -7.96 -18.96
CA HIS A 397 -1.89 -9.07 -19.10
C HIS A 397 -1.92 -9.97 -17.84
N CYS A 398 -0.75 -10.33 -17.30
CA CYS A 398 -0.65 -11.22 -16.14
C CYS A 398 -1.08 -10.57 -14.81
N ARG A 399 -0.97 -9.24 -14.68
CA ARG A 399 -1.21 -8.44 -13.46
C ARG A 399 -0.60 -9.04 -12.19
N GLY A 400 0.64 -9.48 -12.29
CA GLY A 400 1.39 -10.00 -11.15
C GLY A 400 1.01 -11.40 -10.68
N LEU A 401 0.23 -12.17 -11.45
CA LEU A 401 -0.02 -13.59 -11.17
C LEU A 401 1.24 -14.44 -11.49
N PRO A 402 1.96 -15.01 -10.50
CA PRO A 402 3.24 -15.68 -10.71
C PRO A 402 3.18 -16.83 -11.71
N LEU A 403 2.10 -17.62 -11.66
CA LEU A 403 1.91 -18.75 -12.55
C LEU A 403 1.78 -18.31 -14.02
N ALA A 404 1.03 -17.24 -14.28
CA ALA A 404 0.86 -16.72 -15.64
C ALA A 404 2.18 -16.19 -16.20
N LEU A 405 2.92 -15.42 -15.39
CA LEU A 405 4.24 -14.90 -15.75
C LEU A 405 5.21 -16.03 -16.11
N ARG A 406 5.24 -17.10 -15.30
CA ARG A 406 6.09 -18.26 -15.56
C ARG A 406 5.72 -18.98 -16.86
N VAL A 407 4.42 -19.22 -17.09
CA VAL A 407 3.94 -19.96 -18.28
C VAL A 407 4.24 -19.18 -19.55
N LEU A 408 3.86 -17.91 -19.59
CA LEU A 408 4.10 -17.06 -20.75
C LEU A 408 5.60 -16.86 -20.98
N GLY A 409 6.37 -16.53 -19.93
CA GLY A 409 7.82 -16.40 -20.04
C GLY A 409 8.48 -17.66 -20.62
N SER A 410 8.10 -18.84 -20.11
CA SER A 410 8.66 -20.11 -20.61
C SER A 410 8.25 -20.40 -22.06
N SER A 411 7.02 -20.06 -22.47
CA SER A 411 6.53 -20.27 -23.84
C SER A 411 7.23 -19.39 -24.89
N LEU A 412 7.65 -18.19 -24.46
CA LEU A 412 8.29 -17.17 -25.29
C LEU A 412 9.83 -17.25 -25.28
N ARG A 413 10.39 -18.10 -24.42
CA ARG A 413 11.84 -18.27 -24.28
C ARG A 413 12.50 -18.69 -25.59
N GLY A 414 13.54 -17.95 -25.97
CA GLY A 414 14.34 -18.21 -27.18
C GLY A 414 13.62 -17.95 -28.51
N ARG A 415 12.44 -17.31 -28.49
CA ARG A 415 11.69 -16.94 -29.70
C ARG A 415 12.15 -15.58 -30.24
N SER A 416 11.95 -15.35 -31.54
CA SER A 416 12.21 -14.06 -32.18
C SER A 416 11.18 -13.01 -31.81
N LEU A 417 11.52 -11.74 -32.02
CA LEU A 417 10.66 -10.60 -31.73
C LEU A 417 9.31 -10.65 -32.49
N GLU A 418 9.33 -11.10 -33.75
CA GLU A 418 8.12 -11.30 -34.57
C GLU A 418 7.19 -12.37 -33.98
N VAL A 419 7.74 -13.46 -33.44
CA VAL A 419 6.96 -14.51 -32.78
C VAL A 419 6.38 -14.02 -31.46
N TRP A 420 7.08 -13.15 -30.73
CA TRP A 420 6.54 -12.51 -29.53
C TRP A 420 5.36 -11.60 -29.84
N GLU A 421 5.48 -10.74 -30.87
CA GLU A 421 4.40 -9.86 -31.33
C GLU A 421 3.16 -10.69 -31.72
N SER A 422 3.33 -11.72 -32.56
CA SER A 422 2.23 -12.60 -32.98
C SER A 422 1.63 -13.41 -31.81
N ALA A 423 2.45 -13.86 -30.86
CA ALA A 423 1.96 -14.59 -29.69
C ALA A 423 1.17 -13.69 -28.73
N LEU A 424 1.56 -12.42 -28.59
CA LEU A 424 0.82 -11.42 -27.81
C LEU A 424 -0.51 -11.06 -28.48
N GLU A 425 -0.52 -10.84 -29.80
CA GLU A 425 -1.76 -10.64 -30.57
C GLU A 425 -2.71 -11.84 -30.40
N LYS A 426 -2.18 -13.06 -30.45
CA LYS A 426 -2.97 -14.27 -30.21
C LYS A 426 -3.50 -14.34 -28.78
N LEU A 427 -2.70 -13.94 -27.79
CA LEU A 427 -3.09 -13.98 -26.37
C LEU A 427 -4.19 -12.95 -26.05
N GLU A 428 -4.15 -11.79 -26.71
CA GLU A 428 -5.21 -10.77 -26.63
C GLU A 428 -6.52 -11.28 -27.24
N ALA A 429 -6.45 -12.07 -28.32
CA ALA A 429 -7.63 -12.65 -28.96
C ALA A 429 -8.17 -13.91 -28.24
N ILE A 430 -7.27 -14.80 -27.81
CA ILE A 430 -7.58 -16.10 -27.21
C ILE A 430 -6.66 -16.33 -26.01
N PRO A 431 -7.20 -16.33 -24.78
CA PRO A 431 -6.38 -16.50 -23.59
C PRO A 431 -5.75 -17.90 -23.52
N ASP A 432 -4.58 -18.01 -22.88
CA ASP A 432 -3.84 -19.26 -22.80
C ASP A 432 -4.62 -20.37 -22.07
N ASN A 433 -4.94 -21.45 -22.79
CA ASN A 433 -5.80 -22.53 -22.29
C ASN A 433 -5.22 -23.25 -21.06
N TYR A 434 -3.90 -23.26 -20.87
CA TYR A 434 -3.28 -23.88 -19.69
C TYR A 434 -3.49 -23.01 -18.44
N ILE A 435 -3.27 -21.69 -18.56
CA ILE A 435 -3.56 -20.73 -17.47
C ILE A 435 -5.05 -20.78 -17.13
N LEU A 436 -5.91 -20.74 -18.14
CA LEU A 436 -7.36 -20.78 -17.95
C LEU A 436 -7.82 -22.03 -17.22
N LYS A 437 -7.28 -23.22 -17.54
CA LYS A 437 -7.64 -24.47 -16.83
C LYS A 437 -7.36 -24.40 -15.33
N ILE A 438 -6.26 -23.78 -14.92
CA ILE A 438 -5.89 -23.69 -13.50
C ILE A 438 -6.80 -22.74 -12.72
N LEU A 439 -7.21 -21.65 -13.38
CA LEU A 439 -8.20 -20.71 -12.83
C LEU A 439 -9.62 -21.32 -12.83
N ALA A 440 -9.95 -22.09 -13.87
CA ALA A 440 -11.26 -22.70 -14.07
C ALA A 440 -11.62 -23.71 -12.97
N VAL A 441 -10.64 -24.32 -12.30
CA VAL A 441 -10.90 -25.22 -11.16
C VAL A 441 -11.82 -24.58 -10.12
N SER A 442 -11.66 -23.29 -9.81
CA SER A 442 -12.53 -22.60 -8.85
C SER A 442 -13.96 -22.44 -9.38
N TYR A 443 -14.13 -22.19 -10.68
CA TYR A 443 -15.42 -22.09 -11.35
C TYR A 443 -16.11 -23.46 -11.51
N GLU A 444 -15.37 -24.50 -11.87
CA GLU A 444 -15.85 -25.87 -12.00
C GLU A 444 -16.28 -26.47 -10.65
N SER A 445 -15.67 -26.03 -9.54
CA SER A 445 -16.04 -26.44 -8.18
C SER A 445 -17.39 -25.89 -7.70
N LEU A 446 -18.00 -24.95 -8.45
CA LEU A 446 -19.34 -24.44 -8.15
C LEU A 446 -20.37 -25.53 -8.44
N GLN A 447 -21.09 -25.96 -7.40
CA GLN A 447 -22.06 -27.06 -7.48
C GLN A 447 -23.34 -26.69 -8.26
N ASP A 448 -23.71 -25.40 -8.27
CA ASP A 448 -24.95 -24.91 -8.88
C ASP A 448 -24.67 -24.23 -10.23
N GLU A 449 -25.41 -24.64 -11.27
CA GLU A 449 -25.37 -24.00 -12.59
C GLU A 449 -25.88 -22.55 -12.55
N LEU A 450 -26.73 -22.18 -11.58
CA LEU A 450 -27.15 -20.80 -11.37
C LEU A 450 -25.99 -19.92 -10.86
N ASP A 451 -25.13 -20.43 -9.98
CA ASP A 451 -23.94 -19.71 -9.48
C ASP A 451 -22.93 -19.48 -10.62
N LYS A 452 -22.79 -20.45 -11.53
CA LYS A 452 -21.97 -20.33 -12.75
C LYS A 452 -22.51 -19.24 -13.68
N LYS A 453 -23.81 -19.25 -13.97
CA LYS A 453 -24.46 -18.19 -14.77
C LYS A 453 -24.33 -16.82 -14.11
N LEU A 454 -24.55 -16.75 -12.80
CA LEU A 454 -24.37 -15.53 -12.01
C LEU A 454 -22.96 -14.96 -12.20
N PHE A 455 -21.92 -15.80 -12.09
CA PHE A 455 -20.54 -15.38 -12.31
C PHE A 455 -20.33 -14.78 -13.71
N LEU A 456 -20.81 -15.44 -14.76
CA LEU A 456 -20.67 -14.96 -16.13
C LEU A 456 -21.37 -13.60 -16.35
N HIS A 457 -22.57 -13.42 -15.79
CA HIS A 457 -23.28 -12.14 -15.83
C HIS A 457 -22.54 -11.03 -15.08
N VAL A 458 -21.99 -11.32 -13.89
CA VAL A 458 -21.23 -10.33 -13.11
C VAL A 458 -19.97 -9.89 -13.88
N VAL A 459 -19.24 -10.84 -14.46
CA VAL A 459 -18.02 -10.56 -15.23
C VAL A 459 -18.29 -9.68 -16.45
N CYS A 460 -19.38 -9.90 -17.17
CA CYS A 460 -19.65 -9.14 -18.39
C CYS A 460 -20.28 -7.76 -18.11
N PHE A 461 -21.19 -7.63 -17.14
CA PHE A 461 -22.01 -6.42 -16.99
C PHE A 461 -21.73 -5.59 -15.73
N PHE A 462 -21.15 -6.17 -14.68
CA PHE A 462 -21.23 -5.59 -13.34
C PHE A 462 -19.88 -5.42 -12.62
N ILE A 463 -18.76 -5.54 -13.32
CA ILE A 463 -17.43 -5.21 -12.76
C ILE A 463 -17.41 -3.72 -12.35
N GLY A 464 -16.91 -3.45 -11.15
CA GLY A 464 -16.82 -2.11 -10.56
C GLY A 464 -18.15 -1.55 -10.04
N LYS A 465 -19.25 -2.31 -10.11
CA LYS A 465 -20.57 -1.89 -9.59
C LYS A 465 -20.74 -2.31 -8.12
N GLU A 466 -21.57 -1.57 -7.40
CA GLU A 466 -21.87 -1.87 -5.98
C GLU A 466 -22.61 -3.21 -5.83
N LYS A 467 -22.19 -4.02 -4.85
CA LYS A 467 -22.75 -5.37 -4.60
C LYS A 467 -24.27 -5.37 -4.48
N GLU A 468 -24.85 -4.42 -3.76
CA GLU A 468 -26.29 -4.34 -3.53
C GLU A 468 -27.08 -4.01 -4.80
N TYR A 469 -26.54 -3.11 -5.63
CA TYR A 469 -27.12 -2.78 -6.94
C TYR A 469 -27.17 -4.03 -7.83
N VAL A 470 -26.04 -4.74 -7.91
CA VAL A 470 -25.92 -5.97 -8.70
C VAL A 470 -26.85 -7.06 -8.18
N ALA A 471 -26.93 -7.22 -6.86
CA ALA A 471 -27.83 -8.17 -6.24
C ALA A 471 -29.29 -7.89 -6.59
N LYS A 472 -29.76 -6.63 -6.48
CA LYS A 472 -31.15 -6.29 -6.79
C LYS A 472 -31.53 -6.49 -8.26
N VAL A 473 -30.59 -6.31 -9.19
CA VAL A 473 -30.82 -6.54 -10.63
C VAL A 473 -30.85 -8.04 -10.94
N LEU A 474 -29.88 -8.81 -10.44
CA LEU A 474 -29.74 -10.23 -10.78
C LEU A 474 -30.70 -11.14 -10.01
N ASP A 475 -31.26 -10.69 -8.89
CA ASP A 475 -32.30 -11.43 -8.15
C ASP A 475 -33.58 -11.56 -8.99
N GLU A 476 -33.94 -10.50 -9.72
CA GLU A 476 -35.08 -10.44 -10.64
C GLU A 476 -34.80 -11.18 -11.97
N CYS A 477 -33.54 -11.58 -12.19
CA CYS A 477 -33.14 -12.55 -13.20
C CYS A 477 -33.22 -14.00 -12.69
N GLY A 478 -33.59 -14.24 -11.42
CA GLY A 478 -33.71 -15.58 -10.83
C GLY A 478 -32.36 -16.24 -10.49
N LEU A 479 -31.32 -15.44 -10.21
CA LEU A 479 -29.95 -15.94 -9.99
C LEU A 479 -29.49 -15.94 -8.52
N PHE A 480 -30.39 -15.67 -7.56
CA PHE A 480 -30.13 -15.70 -6.11
C PHE A 480 -28.79 -15.05 -5.69
N PRO A 481 -28.51 -13.81 -6.12
CA PRO A 481 -27.16 -13.24 -6.08
C PRO A 481 -26.61 -13.02 -4.68
N THR A 482 -27.45 -12.87 -3.65
CA THR A 482 -26.97 -12.69 -2.27
C THR A 482 -26.12 -13.88 -1.79
N VAL A 483 -26.60 -15.10 -2.02
CA VAL A 483 -25.87 -16.33 -1.68
C VAL A 483 -24.81 -16.63 -2.73
N GLY A 484 -25.16 -16.45 -4.02
CA GLY A 484 -24.25 -16.76 -5.11
C GLY A 484 -22.98 -15.89 -5.11
N ILE A 485 -23.09 -14.54 -4.99
CA ILE A 485 -21.93 -13.64 -4.90
C ILE A 485 -21.04 -14.04 -3.72
N GLN A 486 -21.65 -14.44 -2.60
CA GLN A 486 -20.88 -14.90 -1.45
C GLN A 486 -20.09 -16.17 -1.75
N LYS A 487 -20.69 -17.17 -2.40
CA LYS A 487 -19.98 -18.38 -2.85
C LYS A 487 -18.84 -18.04 -3.83
N LEU A 488 -19.06 -17.09 -4.75
CA LEU A 488 -18.03 -16.65 -5.70
C LEU A 488 -16.84 -15.98 -4.98
N MET A 489 -17.10 -15.16 -3.96
CA MET A 489 -16.05 -14.63 -3.10
C MET A 489 -15.31 -15.74 -2.33
N ASP A 490 -16.06 -16.69 -1.78
CA ASP A 490 -15.51 -17.80 -1.01
C ASP A 490 -14.58 -18.67 -1.90
N ARG A 491 -14.82 -18.75 -3.21
CA ARG A 491 -13.95 -19.43 -4.18
C ARG A 491 -12.83 -18.57 -4.78
N GLY A 492 -12.70 -17.32 -4.34
CA GLY A 492 -11.69 -16.37 -4.82
C GLY A 492 -11.88 -15.95 -6.27
N LEU A 493 -13.11 -16.04 -6.80
CA LEU A 493 -13.46 -15.63 -8.16
C LEU A 493 -13.76 -14.13 -8.25
N ILE A 494 -14.27 -13.55 -7.16
CA ILE A 494 -14.65 -12.14 -7.05
C ILE A 494 -14.11 -11.59 -5.73
N THR A 495 -13.69 -10.33 -5.72
CA THR A 495 -13.32 -9.58 -4.53
C THR A 495 -14.21 -8.34 -4.35
N ILE A 496 -14.20 -7.76 -3.15
CA ILE A 496 -14.87 -6.49 -2.86
C ILE A 496 -13.81 -5.48 -2.42
N GLU A 497 -13.76 -4.34 -3.10
CA GLU A 497 -12.88 -3.22 -2.75
C GLU A 497 -13.61 -2.17 -1.89
N SER A 498 -12.90 -1.09 -1.53
CA SER A 498 -13.48 0.06 -0.84
C SER A 498 -14.72 0.59 -1.59
N GLY A 499 -15.78 0.89 -0.84
CA GLY A 499 -17.07 1.30 -1.41
C GLY A 499 -17.97 0.14 -1.86
N ASN A 500 -17.75 -1.10 -1.39
CA ASN A 500 -18.61 -2.26 -1.64
C ASN A 500 -18.76 -2.62 -3.13
N LYS A 501 -17.73 -2.36 -3.94
CA LYS A 501 -17.71 -2.60 -5.39
C LYS A 501 -17.15 -3.98 -5.71
N LEU A 502 -17.81 -4.69 -6.64
CA LEU A 502 -17.37 -6.00 -7.11
C LEU A 502 -16.18 -5.87 -8.06
N MET A 503 -15.09 -6.57 -7.76
CA MET A 503 -13.86 -6.57 -8.54
C MET A 503 -13.46 -7.99 -8.94
N ILE A 504 -12.84 -8.13 -10.10
CA ILE A 504 -12.44 -9.42 -10.67
C ILE A 504 -11.05 -9.26 -11.28
N HIS A 505 -10.19 -10.24 -11.05
CA HIS A 505 -8.86 -10.28 -11.66
C HIS A 505 -8.96 -10.46 -13.19
N GLN A 506 -8.12 -9.76 -13.97
CA GLN A 506 -8.18 -9.77 -15.44
C GLN A 506 -8.21 -11.18 -16.04
N LEU A 507 -7.29 -12.06 -15.62
CA LEU A 507 -7.25 -13.45 -16.11
C LEU A 507 -8.50 -14.28 -15.76
N ILE A 508 -9.22 -13.96 -14.68
CA ILE A 508 -10.51 -14.60 -14.35
C ILE A 508 -11.61 -14.09 -15.30
N GLN A 509 -11.57 -12.81 -15.65
CA GLN A 509 -12.46 -12.25 -16.66
C GLN A 509 -12.21 -12.89 -18.04
N ASP A 510 -10.94 -13.04 -18.42
CA ASP A 510 -10.56 -13.67 -19.70
C ASP A 510 -10.98 -15.14 -19.75
N MET A 511 -10.85 -15.86 -18.63
CA MET A 511 -11.41 -17.21 -18.46
C MET A 511 -12.91 -17.26 -18.73
N ALA A 512 -13.68 -16.35 -18.12
CA ALA A 512 -15.14 -16.31 -18.29
C ALA A 512 -15.54 -16.02 -19.74
N ARG A 513 -14.83 -15.09 -20.42
CA ARG A 513 -15.04 -14.79 -21.84
C ARG A 513 -14.80 -16.02 -22.72
N GLU A 514 -13.73 -16.79 -22.46
CA GLU A 514 -13.45 -18.02 -23.20
C GLU A 514 -14.48 -19.12 -22.92
N ILE A 515 -15.00 -19.23 -21.68
CA ILE A 515 -16.10 -20.14 -21.35
C ILE A 515 -17.34 -19.81 -22.21
N ILE A 516 -17.71 -18.54 -22.29
CA ILE A 516 -18.84 -18.06 -23.11
C ILE A 516 -18.59 -18.32 -24.60
N ARG A 517 -17.37 -18.06 -25.10
CA ARG A 517 -16.99 -18.33 -26.48
C ARG A 517 -17.14 -19.80 -26.84
N LYS A 518 -16.80 -20.71 -25.92
CA LYS A 518 -16.88 -22.17 -26.12
C LYS A 518 -18.31 -22.72 -26.15
N GLU A 519 -19.33 -21.98 -25.69
CA GLU A 519 -20.73 -22.39 -25.84
C GLU A 519 -21.13 -22.57 -27.31
N SER A 520 -20.65 -21.66 -28.16
CA SER A 520 -20.80 -21.73 -29.62
C SER A 520 -19.63 -20.99 -30.29
N PRO A 521 -18.54 -21.69 -30.64
CA PRO A 521 -17.32 -21.04 -31.14
C PRO A 521 -17.52 -20.28 -32.44
N GLU A 522 -18.25 -20.85 -33.39
CA GLU A 522 -18.38 -20.34 -34.76
C GLU A 522 -19.61 -19.45 -34.95
N GLU A 523 -20.64 -19.61 -34.11
CA GLU A 523 -21.92 -18.91 -34.26
C GLU A 523 -22.23 -18.10 -32.99
N PRO A 524 -21.80 -16.83 -32.91
CA PRO A 524 -22.03 -15.99 -31.74
C PRO A 524 -23.51 -15.86 -31.37
N GLY A 525 -24.41 -15.83 -32.37
CA GLY A 525 -25.86 -15.72 -32.17
C GLY A 525 -26.52 -16.84 -31.34
N LYS A 526 -25.83 -17.98 -31.15
CA LYS A 526 -26.28 -19.11 -30.33
C LYS A 526 -25.67 -19.15 -28.91
N ARG A 527 -24.83 -18.17 -28.55
CA ARG A 527 -24.26 -18.06 -27.18
C ARG A 527 -25.31 -17.51 -26.21
N SER A 528 -25.09 -17.75 -24.92
CA SER A 528 -25.95 -17.22 -23.85
C SER A 528 -25.69 -15.74 -23.57
N ILE A 529 -24.46 -15.26 -23.75
CA ILE A 529 -24.08 -13.86 -23.53
C ILE A 529 -23.15 -13.40 -24.67
N LEU A 530 -23.36 -12.19 -25.18
CA LEU A 530 -22.47 -11.52 -26.12
C LEU A 530 -21.70 -10.40 -25.41
N CYS A 531 -20.48 -10.70 -24.95
CA CYS A 531 -19.64 -9.76 -24.21
C CYS A 531 -18.61 -9.02 -25.10
N HIS A 532 -18.27 -9.56 -26.27
CA HIS A 532 -17.36 -8.94 -27.22
C HIS A 532 -18.12 -8.04 -28.19
N HIS A 533 -17.62 -6.82 -28.41
CA HIS A 533 -18.31 -5.80 -29.20
C HIS A 533 -18.41 -6.18 -30.68
N GLU A 534 -17.38 -6.84 -31.23
CA GLU A 534 -17.38 -7.35 -32.61
C GLU A 534 -18.47 -8.41 -32.84
N ASP A 535 -18.60 -9.36 -31.92
CA ASP A 535 -19.63 -10.41 -31.96
C ASP A 535 -21.03 -9.81 -31.89
N SER A 536 -21.26 -8.89 -30.92
CA SER A 536 -22.54 -8.19 -30.79
C SER A 536 -22.88 -7.39 -32.04
N PHE A 537 -21.89 -6.68 -32.60
CA PHE A 537 -22.04 -5.92 -33.84
C PHE A 537 -22.42 -6.84 -35.02
N TYR A 538 -21.71 -7.95 -35.20
CA TYR A 538 -22.00 -8.93 -36.25
C TYR A 538 -23.42 -9.50 -36.11
N VAL A 539 -23.79 -9.93 -34.91
CA VAL A 539 -25.11 -10.53 -34.64
C VAL A 539 -26.25 -9.55 -34.92
N LEU A 540 -26.11 -8.29 -34.47
CA LEU A 540 -27.12 -7.27 -34.70
C LEU A 540 -27.20 -6.84 -36.18
N ARG A 541 -26.06 -6.72 -36.87
CA ARG A 541 -26.00 -6.35 -38.28
C ARG A 541 -26.59 -7.43 -39.19
N THR A 542 -26.29 -8.69 -38.90
CA THR A 542 -26.74 -9.84 -39.71
C THR A 542 -28.08 -10.41 -39.25
N LYS A 543 -28.64 -9.91 -38.15
CA LYS A 543 -29.90 -10.38 -37.54
C LYS A 543 -29.88 -11.89 -37.24
N THR A 544 -28.72 -12.41 -36.83
CA THR A 544 -28.50 -13.84 -36.52
C THR A 544 -28.75 -14.19 -35.06
N GLY A 545 -29.26 -13.24 -34.28
CA GLY A 545 -29.56 -13.43 -32.86
C GLY A 545 -30.63 -14.49 -32.63
N THR A 546 -30.45 -15.34 -31.63
CA THR A 546 -31.41 -16.39 -31.29
C THR A 546 -31.93 -16.23 -29.86
N GLU A 547 -32.88 -17.08 -29.49
CA GLU A 547 -33.45 -17.13 -28.15
C GLU A 547 -32.47 -17.56 -27.05
N SER A 548 -31.26 -18.03 -27.40
CA SER A 548 -30.24 -18.39 -26.42
C SER A 548 -29.71 -17.17 -25.66
N ILE A 549 -29.70 -15.99 -26.32
CA ILE A 549 -29.07 -14.78 -25.82
C ILE A 549 -29.88 -14.21 -24.66
N GLN A 550 -29.25 -14.18 -23.49
CA GLN A 550 -29.76 -13.61 -22.25
C GLN A 550 -29.11 -12.26 -21.92
N GLY A 551 -27.91 -12.00 -22.45
CA GLY A 551 -27.21 -10.72 -22.29
C GLY A 551 -26.48 -10.27 -23.55
N LEU A 552 -26.50 -8.97 -23.85
CA LEU A 552 -25.81 -8.38 -24.99
C LEU A 552 -25.14 -7.05 -24.63
N ILE A 553 -23.88 -6.88 -25.06
CA ILE A 553 -23.11 -5.63 -24.89
C ILE A 553 -22.56 -5.17 -26.23
N LEU A 554 -22.92 -3.95 -26.65
CA LEU A 554 -22.32 -3.27 -27.80
C LEU A 554 -21.86 -1.86 -27.42
N ASN A 555 -20.60 -1.55 -27.73
CA ASN A 555 -20.05 -0.20 -27.58
C ASN A 555 -19.41 0.24 -28.90
N MET A 556 -20.01 1.24 -29.55
CA MET A 556 -19.56 1.70 -30.86
C MET A 556 -18.18 2.39 -30.81
N HIS A 557 -17.80 3.02 -29.69
CA HIS A 557 -16.48 3.63 -29.55
C HIS A 557 -15.38 2.59 -29.40
N MET A 558 -15.60 1.57 -28.56
CA MET A 558 -14.63 0.47 -28.39
C MET A 558 -14.40 -0.27 -29.70
N LEU A 559 -15.47 -0.52 -30.47
CA LEU A 559 -15.36 -1.11 -31.80
C LEU A 559 -14.52 -0.25 -32.77
N ARG A 560 -14.59 1.09 -32.66
CA ARG A 560 -13.77 2.01 -33.46
C ARG A 560 -12.30 1.94 -33.03
N GLU A 561 -12.03 1.98 -31.73
CA GLU A 561 -10.67 1.89 -31.18
C GLU A 561 -9.99 0.55 -31.54
N GLU A 562 -10.71 -0.57 -31.44
CA GLU A 562 -10.25 -1.90 -31.85
C GLU A 562 -9.89 -1.93 -33.35
N LYS A 563 -10.72 -1.35 -34.21
CA LYS A 563 -10.45 -1.24 -35.67
C LYS A 563 -9.29 -0.30 -36.01
N LEU A 564 -9.12 0.79 -35.26
CA LEU A 564 -8.00 1.74 -35.41
C LEU A 564 -6.67 1.11 -34.94
N SER A 565 -6.70 0.26 -33.92
CA SER A 565 -5.51 -0.43 -33.42
C SER A 565 -4.97 -1.47 -34.42
N THR A 566 -5.86 -2.26 -35.01
CA THR A 566 -5.53 -3.29 -36.01
C THR A 566 -5.06 -2.71 -37.35
N THR A 567 -5.62 -1.56 -37.78
CA THR A 567 -5.13 -0.85 -38.98
C THR A 567 -3.77 -0.18 -38.77
N ASN A 568 -3.50 0.38 -37.58
CA ASN A 568 -2.19 0.96 -37.28
C ASN A 568 -1.05 -0.08 -37.22
N LEU A 569 -1.34 -1.32 -36.80
CA LEU A 569 -0.39 -2.44 -36.87
C LEU A 569 -0.08 -2.83 -38.33
N ASN A 570 -1.10 -2.89 -39.19
CA ASN A 570 -0.93 -3.20 -40.61
C ASN A 570 -0.15 -2.11 -41.37
N VAL A 571 -0.30 -0.83 -41.02
CA VAL A 571 0.46 0.28 -41.63
C VAL A 571 1.94 0.29 -41.17
N LYS A 572 2.24 -0.16 -39.96
CA LYS A 572 3.64 -0.36 -39.51
C LYS A 572 4.33 -1.51 -40.24
N ASN A 573 3.58 -2.56 -40.59
CA ASN A 573 4.11 -3.70 -41.35
C ASN A 573 4.30 -3.36 -42.85
N ALA A 574 3.45 -2.51 -43.43
CA ALA A 574 3.60 -2.06 -44.81
C ALA A 574 4.82 -1.14 -45.03
N LYS A 575 5.28 -0.42 -44.00
CA LYS A 575 6.46 0.47 -44.09
C LYS A 575 7.82 -0.24 -44.01
N ARG A 576 7.88 -1.59 -43.92
CA ARG A 576 9.13 -2.36 -43.97
C ARG A 576 9.48 -2.94 -45.34
N HIS A 577 8.60 -2.81 -46.34
CA HIS A 577 8.88 -3.24 -47.72
C HIS A 577 8.70 -2.10 -48.72
N HIS A 578 9.64 -1.16 -48.75
CA HIS A 578 10.17 -0.51 -49.95
C HIS A 578 11.17 0.57 -49.54
N THR A 579 12.44 0.33 -49.86
CA THR A 579 13.50 1.34 -49.86
C THR A 579 13.88 1.68 -51.31
N GLN A 580 14.26 2.94 -51.50
CA GLN A 580 14.90 3.59 -52.64
C GLN A 580 13.99 4.08 -53.79
N GLU A 581 13.70 5.39 -53.81
CA GLU A 581 14.38 6.34 -54.73
C GLU A 581 14.13 7.82 -54.36
N THR A 582 15.23 8.46 -53.92
CA THR A 582 15.74 9.84 -54.12
C THR A 582 14.88 11.13 -54.15
N LEU A 583 15.33 12.05 -53.27
CA LEU A 583 15.35 13.53 -53.28
C LEU A 583 14.01 14.28 -53.21
N ASP A 584 13.79 15.30 -52.35
CA ASP A 584 14.73 16.28 -51.82
C ASP A 584 14.35 16.87 -50.45
N ARG A 585 15.38 17.36 -49.75
CA ARG A 585 15.39 17.91 -48.37
C ARG A 585 14.64 19.25 -48.24
N SER A 586 13.94 19.51 -47.13
CA SER A 586 14.52 20.36 -46.07
C SER A 586 13.92 20.15 -44.66
N VAL A 587 14.79 19.67 -43.76
CA VAL A 587 15.04 20.09 -42.36
C VAL A 587 14.00 21.00 -41.68
N VAL A 588 13.35 20.54 -40.58
CA VAL A 588 13.47 21.09 -39.20
C VAL A 588 13.11 19.98 -38.17
N SER A 589 13.82 20.03 -37.06
CA SER A 589 14.06 19.12 -35.95
C SER A 589 12.87 18.47 -35.21
N TYR A 590 13.10 17.20 -34.88
CA TYR A 590 12.49 16.47 -33.77
C TYR A 590 12.87 17.09 -32.41
N GLN A 591 11.87 17.32 -31.56
CA GLN A 591 12.04 17.24 -30.10
C GLN A 591 10.96 16.31 -29.56
N GLY A 592 11.41 15.24 -28.91
CA GLY A 592 10.59 14.13 -28.47
C GLY A 592 9.68 14.49 -27.30
N SER A 593 8.40 14.18 -27.45
CA SER A 593 7.49 13.96 -26.33
C SER A 593 6.93 12.55 -26.43
N SER A 594 7.22 11.76 -25.41
CA SER A 594 6.71 10.41 -25.19
C SER A 594 5.21 10.49 -24.81
N PRO A 595 4.29 9.78 -25.48
CA PRO A 595 2.92 9.72 -25.02
C PRO A 595 2.81 8.74 -23.85
N LYS A 596 2.64 9.32 -22.66
CA LYS A 596 2.27 8.63 -21.42
C LYS A 596 0.91 7.94 -21.61
N ARG A 597 0.90 6.65 -21.91
CA ARG A 597 -0.32 5.82 -21.89
C ARG A 597 -0.78 5.63 -20.45
N ARG A 598 -1.84 6.35 -20.05
CA ARG A 598 -2.50 6.19 -18.76
C ARG A 598 -3.49 5.02 -18.79
N ARG A 599 -3.42 4.21 -17.72
CA ARG A 599 -4.44 3.33 -17.10
C ARG A 599 -5.76 3.15 -17.87
N ILE A 600 -5.96 1.97 -18.46
CA ILE A 600 -7.30 1.47 -18.82
C ILE A 600 -7.93 0.90 -17.55
N GLY A 601 -8.53 1.80 -16.77
CA GLY A 601 -9.64 1.48 -15.89
C GLY A 601 -10.91 1.90 -16.61
N PHE A 602 -11.88 0.99 -16.76
CA PHE A 602 -13.24 1.36 -17.15
C PHE A 602 -13.71 2.46 -16.17
N PHE A 603 -14.13 3.62 -16.70
CA PHE A 603 -14.61 4.86 -16.04
C PHE A 603 -13.60 6.00 -15.78
N SER A 604 -13.40 6.87 -16.77
CA SER A 604 -13.87 8.28 -16.78
C SER A 604 -13.49 8.91 -18.13
N TRP A 605 -14.41 9.63 -18.78
CA TRP A 605 -14.14 10.39 -20.01
C TRP A 605 -14.37 11.89 -19.75
N GLN A 606 -13.37 12.71 -20.12
CA GLN A 606 -13.54 14.13 -20.45
C GLN A 606 -13.38 14.30 -21.97
N PRO A 607 -14.01 15.32 -22.58
CA PRO A 607 -13.97 15.51 -24.03
C PRO A 607 -12.66 16.19 -24.45
N ILE A 608 -12.04 15.72 -25.54
CA ILE A 608 -10.98 16.45 -26.24
C ILE A 608 -11.44 16.74 -27.67
N THR A 609 -11.50 18.04 -27.92
CA THR A 609 -11.45 18.87 -29.14
C THR A 609 -11.59 18.25 -30.53
N SER A 610 -12.35 19.00 -31.33
CA SER A 610 -12.85 18.76 -32.69
C SER A 610 -11.82 18.87 -33.83
N ALA A 611 -10.60 18.36 -33.68
CA ALA A 611 -9.54 18.60 -34.67
C ALA A 611 -8.99 17.36 -35.43
N LEU A 612 -9.54 16.15 -35.27
CA LEU A 612 -9.05 14.95 -35.98
C LEU A 612 -10.10 14.20 -36.81
N THR A 613 -11.14 14.89 -37.29
CA THR A 613 -12.17 14.31 -38.17
C THR A 613 -11.80 14.30 -39.67
N LYS A 614 -10.59 14.69 -40.07
CA LYS A 614 -10.31 15.00 -41.50
C LYS A 614 -9.51 13.98 -42.32
N LEU A 615 -9.20 12.78 -41.83
CA LEU A 615 -8.34 11.87 -42.62
C LEU A 615 -8.84 10.47 -42.98
N PHE A 616 -10.00 9.99 -42.51
CA PHE A 616 -10.62 8.78 -43.07
C PHE A 616 -12.15 8.80 -42.87
N PRO A 617 -12.96 8.61 -43.93
CA PRO A 617 -14.39 8.39 -43.77
C PRO A 617 -14.60 6.95 -43.26
N VAL A 618 -14.69 6.81 -41.93
CA VAL A 618 -15.42 5.68 -41.32
C VAL A 618 -16.91 6.04 -41.49
N PRO A 619 -17.80 5.14 -41.92
CA PRO A 619 -19.18 5.52 -42.20
C PRO A 619 -19.81 6.14 -40.95
N ASP A 620 -20.12 7.43 -41.05
CA ASP A 620 -20.94 8.12 -40.06
C ASP A 620 -22.31 7.41 -40.03
N GLU A 621 -22.70 6.95 -38.85
CA GLU A 621 -24.03 6.41 -38.53
C GLU A 621 -24.43 5.05 -39.15
N GLU A 622 -23.70 3.96 -38.84
CA GLU A 622 -24.31 2.63 -38.95
C GLU A 622 -25.47 2.51 -37.95
N THR A 623 -26.69 2.50 -38.47
CA THR A 623 -27.95 2.35 -37.73
C THR A 623 -28.39 0.89 -37.74
N PHE A 624 -28.86 0.41 -36.60
CA PHE A 624 -29.47 -0.92 -36.47
C PHE A 624 -30.99 -0.79 -36.50
N THR A 625 -31.68 -1.86 -36.88
CA THR A 625 -33.14 -1.92 -36.85
C THR A 625 -33.61 -2.73 -35.63
N THR A 626 -34.73 -2.34 -35.03
CA THR A 626 -35.28 -2.99 -33.82
C THR A 626 -35.63 -4.47 -34.03
N ASP A 627 -35.96 -4.89 -35.26
CA ASP A 627 -36.25 -6.28 -35.61
C ASP A 627 -35.05 -7.23 -35.44
N ALA A 628 -33.82 -6.70 -35.34
CA ALA A 628 -32.63 -7.48 -35.00
C ALA A 628 -32.75 -8.18 -33.64
N PHE A 629 -33.61 -7.68 -32.75
CA PHE A 629 -33.87 -8.25 -31.43
C PHE A 629 -35.10 -9.18 -31.39
N ALA A 630 -35.87 -9.29 -32.49
CA ALA A 630 -37.17 -9.94 -32.49
C ALA A 630 -37.13 -11.42 -32.04
N LEU A 631 -36.03 -12.13 -32.32
CA LEU A 631 -35.84 -13.53 -31.93
C LEU A 631 -35.21 -13.69 -30.53
N MET A 632 -34.66 -12.63 -29.94
CA MET A 632 -33.94 -12.65 -28.65
C MET A 632 -34.88 -12.50 -27.44
N HIS A 633 -35.97 -13.28 -27.40
CA HIS A 633 -37.02 -13.09 -26.39
C HIS A 633 -36.60 -13.46 -24.95
N LYS A 634 -35.45 -14.13 -24.74
CA LYS A 634 -34.88 -14.39 -23.39
C LYS A 634 -33.88 -13.31 -22.94
N LEU A 635 -33.69 -12.23 -23.72
CA LEU A 635 -32.77 -11.16 -23.38
C LEU A 635 -33.23 -10.41 -22.13
N ARG A 636 -32.38 -10.40 -21.09
CA ARG A 636 -32.65 -9.79 -19.78
C ARG A 636 -31.72 -8.63 -19.46
N LEU A 637 -30.47 -8.69 -19.94
CA LEU A 637 -29.45 -7.67 -19.71
C LEU A 637 -29.00 -7.08 -21.04
N LEU A 638 -29.20 -5.77 -21.24
CA LEU A 638 -28.80 -5.11 -22.48
C LEU A 638 -27.97 -3.86 -22.18
N GLN A 639 -26.80 -3.78 -22.79
CA GLN A 639 -25.94 -2.60 -22.74
C GLN A 639 -25.59 -2.11 -24.15
N LEU A 640 -25.98 -0.88 -24.45
CA LEU A 640 -25.81 -0.22 -25.74
C LEU A 640 -25.14 1.14 -25.53
N ASN A 641 -23.89 1.29 -25.95
CA ASN A 641 -23.18 2.56 -25.81
C ASN A 641 -23.02 3.21 -27.18
N TYR A 642 -23.69 4.37 -27.35
CA TYR A 642 -23.71 5.18 -28.56
C TYR A 642 -24.17 4.41 -29.79
N VAL A 643 -25.16 3.53 -29.60
CA VAL A 643 -25.80 2.73 -30.65
C VAL A 643 -27.06 3.42 -31.12
N GLN A 644 -27.19 3.57 -32.45
CA GLN A 644 -28.37 4.12 -33.11
C GLN A 644 -29.32 3.00 -33.49
N LEU A 645 -30.58 3.10 -33.07
CA LEU A 645 -31.65 2.16 -33.39
C LEU A 645 -32.81 2.86 -34.08
N THR A 646 -33.31 2.24 -35.15
CA THR A 646 -34.46 2.70 -35.95
C THR A 646 -35.51 1.59 -36.01
N GLY A 647 -36.77 1.94 -36.26
CA GLY A 647 -37.88 0.97 -36.34
C GLY A 647 -38.87 1.07 -35.18
N CYS A 648 -39.66 0.01 -34.99
CA CYS A 648 -40.74 -0.04 -34.00
C CYS A 648 -40.28 -0.69 -32.70
N TYR A 649 -40.37 0.06 -31.59
CA TYR A 649 -39.96 -0.41 -30.26
C TYR A 649 -40.91 -1.45 -29.64
N LYS A 650 -42.04 -1.75 -30.28
CA LYS A 650 -42.90 -2.89 -29.91
C LYS A 650 -42.21 -4.23 -30.07
N GLU A 651 -41.25 -4.32 -31.00
CA GLU A 651 -40.48 -5.54 -31.28
C GLU A 651 -39.29 -5.71 -30.34
N PHE A 652 -39.07 -4.73 -29.45
CA PHE A 652 -37.98 -4.78 -28.48
C PHE A 652 -38.25 -5.83 -27.38
N PRO A 653 -37.22 -6.51 -26.85
CA PRO A 653 -37.42 -7.59 -25.88
C PRO A 653 -38.13 -7.11 -24.61
N ASN A 654 -39.26 -7.75 -24.30
CA ASN A 654 -40.11 -7.40 -23.16
C ASN A 654 -39.68 -8.07 -21.83
N GLU A 655 -38.70 -8.98 -21.87
CA GLU A 655 -38.12 -9.65 -20.69
C GLU A 655 -36.91 -8.91 -20.10
N LEU A 656 -36.61 -7.70 -20.57
CA LEU A 656 -35.49 -6.92 -20.04
C LEU A 656 -35.69 -6.60 -18.54
N ARG A 657 -34.62 -6.80 -17.76
CA ARG A 657 -34.51 -6.42 -16.34
C ARG A 657 -33.49 -5.28 -16.15
N TYR A 658 -32.48 -5.22 -17.00
CA TYR A 658 -31.44 -4.18 -17.01
C TYR A 658 -31.28 -3.64 -18.42
N LEU A 659 -31.41 -2.32 -18.55
CA LEU A 659 -31.10 -1.60 -19.78
C LEU A 659 -30.13 -0.46 -19.46
N CYS A 660 -28.92 -0.55 -20.00
CA CYS A 660 -27.96 0.54 -20.06
C CYS A 660 -27.84 1.00 -21.51
N TRP A 661 -28.19 2.24 -21.79
CA TRP A 661 -28.13 2.81 -23.12
C TRP A 661 -27.50 4.20 -23.08
N HIS A 662 -26.17 4.24 -23.08
CA HIS A 662 -25.45 5.50 -23.10
C HIS A 662 -25.56 6.17 -24.47
N GLY A 663 -25.74 7.48 -24.48
CA GLY A 663 -25.95 8.22 -25.73
C GLY A 663 -27.28 7.87 -26.40
N PHE A 664 -28.34 7.61 -25.62
CA PHE A 664 -29.66 7.33 -26.17
C PHE A 664 -30.10 8.48 -27.11
N PRO A 665 -30.43 8.19 -28.37
CA PRO A 665 -30.47 9.21 -29.41
C PRO A 665 -31.78 9.99 -29.49
N LEU A 666 -32.87 9.43 -28.98
CA LEU A 666 -34.18 10.07 -29.07
C LEU A 666 -34.34 11.17 -28.03
N THR A 667 -35.07 12.21 -28.41
CA THR A 667 -35.40 13.33 -27.52
C THR A 667 -36.43 12.97 -26.44
N CYS A 668 -37.17 11.87 -26.63
CA CYS A 668 -38.17 11.34 -25.71
C CYS A 668 -38.34 9.82 -25.91
N ILE A 669 -38.57 9.08 -24.82
CA ILE A 669 -38.80 7.63 -24.86
C ILE A 669 -40.17 7.35 -25.49
N PRO A 670 -40.25 6.51 -26.54
CA PRO A 670 -41.51 6.15 -27.18
C PRO A 670 -42.49 5.45 -26.22
N SER A 671 -43.79 5.67 -26.43
CA SER A 671 -44.84 5.07 -25.61
C SER A 671 -45.01 3.57 -25.84
N ASP A 672 -44.67 3.09 -27.03
CA ASP A 672 -44.71 1.69 -27.43
C ASP A 672 -43.48 0.88 -26.96
N PHE A 673 -42.50 1.54 -26.32
CA PHE A 673 -41.36 0.89 -25.73
C PHE A 673 -41.74 0.24 -24.39
N ALA A 674 -41.85 -1.09 -24.38
CA ALA A 674 -42.16 -1.91 -23.20
C ALA A 674 -41.00 -1.90 -22.20
N LEU A 675 -41.20 -1.26 -21.04
CA LEU A 675 -40.19 -1.09 -19.99
C LEU A 675 -40.68 -1.61 -18.62
N GLU A 676 -41.88 -2.20 -18.56
CA GLU A 676 -42.61 -2.47 -17.32
C GLU A 676 -41.91 -3.49 -16.41
N ARG A 677 -41.06 -4.36 -16.99
CA ARG A 677 -40.27 -5.37 -16.27
C ARG A 677 -38.87 -4.91 -15.85
N LEU A 678 -38.45 -3.69 -16.22
CA LEU A 678 -37.14 -3.18 -15.90
C LEU A 678 -36.98 -2.89 -14.39
N ILE A 679 -35.80 -3.24 -13.90
CA ILE A 679 -35.33 -2.96 -12.54
C ILE A 679 -34.36 -1.79 -12.54
N ALA A 680 -33.51 -1.72 -13.58
CA ALA A 680 -32.51 -0.69 -13.77
C ALA A 680 -32.59 -0.11 -15.18
N LEU A 681 -32.69 1.21 -15.26
CA LEU A 681 -32.64 1.98 -16.49
C LEU A 681 -31.53 3.03 -16.38
N ASP A 682 -30.48 2.87 -17.18
CA ASP A 682 -29.36 3.79 -17.26
C ASP A 682 -29.29 4.40 -18.66
N LEU A 683 -29.58 5.69 -18.77
CA LEU A 683 -29.63 6.48 -20.00
C LEU A 683 -28.68 7.67 -19.89
N GLN A 684 -27.44 7.43 -19.47
CA GLN A 684 -26.44 8.50 -19.39
C GLN A 684 -26.11 9.12 -20.75
N HIS A 685 -25.71 10.40 -20.75
CA HIS A 685 -25.32 11.16 -21.94
C HIS A 685 -26.40 11.18 -23.04
N SER A 686 -27.67 11.08 -22.66
CA SER A 686 -28.77 11.01 -23.63
C SER A 686 -29.13 12.37 -24.22
N SER A 687 -29.69 12.34 -25.43
CA SER A 687 -30.26 13.52 -26.11
C SER A 687 -31.67 13.88 -25.62
N LEU A 688 -32.09 13.33 -24.47
CA LEU A 688 -33.42 13.52 -23.91
C LEU A 688 -33.66 14.98 -23.52
N THR A 689 -34.73 15.57 -24.07
CA THR A 689 -35.27 16.87 -23.62
C THR A 689 -36.43 16.67 -22.65
N GLN A 690 -37.16 15.57 -22.82
CA GLN A 690 -38.22 15.07 -21.95
C GLN A 690 -38.09 13.55 -21.87
N ILE A 691 -38.38 12.94 -20.72
CA ILE A 691 -38.20 11.49 -20.55
C ILE A 691 -39.31 10.69 -21.24
N TRP A 692 -40.57 10.92 -20.87
CA TRP A 692 -41.76 10.35 -21.51
C TRP A 692 -42.92 11.34 -21.44
N LYS A 693 -43.92 11.17 -22.33
CA LYS A 693 -45.17 11.94 -22.31
C LYS A 693 -46.17 11.29 -21.36
N GLY A 694 -46.79 12.09 -20.49
CA GLY A 694 -47.73 11.60 -19.47
C GLY A 694 -47.06 10.81 -18.34
N THR A 695 -47.85 10.01 -17.63
CA THR A 695 -47.38 9.15 -16.53
C THR A 695 -47.12 7.74 -17.07
N LYS A 696 -45.92 7.20 -16.84
CA LYS A 696 -45.55 5.83 -17.21
C LYS A 696 -45.44 4.98 -15.94
N PHE A 697 -46.09 3.82 -15.93
CA PHE A 697 -46.16 2.94 -14.76
C PHE A 697 -45.07 1.86 -14.84
N LEU A 698 -43.97 2.05 -14.13
CA LEU A 698 -42.85 1.10 -14.06
C LEU A 698 -42.71 0.60 -12.62
N GLY A 699 -43.62 -0.30 -12.22
CA GLY A 699 -43.77 -0.74 -10.84
C GLY A 699 -42.55 -1.47 -10.25
N LEU A 700 -41.68 -2.04 -11.09
CA LEU A 700 -40.49 -2.79 -10.68
C LEU A 700 -39.20 -1.98 -10.74
N LEU A 701 -39.21 -0.76 -11.30
CA LEU A 701 -38.01 0.04 -11.51
C LEU A 701 -37.46 0.53 -10.16
N LYS A 702 -36.26 0.07 -9.80
CA LYS A 702 -35.52 0.43 -8.58
C LYS A 702 -34.46 1.49 -8.83
N PHE A 703 -33.86 1.49 -10.03
CA PHE A 703 -32.75 2.39 -10.37
C PHE A 703 -33.01 3.15 -11.67
N LEU A 704 -32.92 4.48 -11.61
CA LEU A 704 -33.03 5.35 -12.76
C LEU A 704 -31.84 6.31 -12.81
N ASN A 705 -31.04 6.21 -13.86
CA ASN A 705 -29.89 7.08 -14.10
C ASN A 705 -30.04 7.80 -15.44
N LEU A 706 -30.03 9.13 -15.39
CA LEU A 706 -30.20 10.03 -16.54
C LEU A 706 -29.06 11.05 -16.59
N SER A 707 -27.95 10.76 -15.89
CA SER A 707 -26.85 11.70 -15.73
C SER A 707 -26.27 12.13 -17.08
N TYR A 708 -25.78 13.36 -17.16
CA TYR A 708 -25.25 14.00 -18.37
C TYR A 708 -26.27 14.17 -19.51
N SER A 709 -27.57 14.09 -19.21
CA SER A 709 -28.63 14.48 -20.16
C SER A 709 -28.73 16.00 -20.20
N HIS A 710 -27.81 16.66 -20.90
CA HIS A 710 -27.66 18.12 -20.88
C HIS A 710 -28.89 18.89 -21.40
N GLY A 711 -29.72 18.27 -22.25
CA GLY A 711 -30.95 18.86 -22.78
C GLY A 711 -32.19 18.72 -21.88
N LEU A 712 -32.11 17.98 -20.78
CA LEU A 712 -33.27 17.69 -19.92
C LEU A 712 -33.70 18.94 -19.14
N LEU A 713 -34.86 19.50 -19.46
CA LEU A 713 -35.36 20.74 -18.83
C LEU A 713 -36.11 20.49 -17.51
N ARG A 714 -36.85 19.38 -17.44
CA ARG A 714 -37.72 19.00 -16.31
C ARG A 714 -37.78 17.48 -16.16
N THR A 715 -37.98 17.02 -14.91
CA THR A 715 -38.23 15.60 -14.64
C THR A 715 -39.69 15.21 -14.97
N PRO A 716 -39.99 13.93 -15.21
CA PRO A 716 -41.36 13.45 -15.45
C PRO A 716 -42.15 13.36 -14.15
N ASP A 717 -43.43 13.01 -14.28
CA ASP A 717 -44.21 12.49 -13.16
C ASP A 717 -43.63 11.13 -12.71
N PHE A 718 -43.34 11.05 -11.41
CA PHE A 718 -42.75 9.90 -10.72
C PHE A 718 -43.80 9.04 -10.01
N SER A 719 -45.08 9.44 -10.00
CA SER A 719 -46.17 8.69 -9.33
C SER A 719 -46.29 7.24 -9.81
N GLY A 720 -45.89 6.97 -11.06
CA GLY A 720 -45.84 5.63 -11.65
C GLY A 720 -44.61 4.79 -11.30
N LEU A 721 -43.69 5.26 -10.45
CA LEU A 721 -42.43 4.58 -10.08
C LEU A 721 -42.36 4.20 -8.58
N PRO A 722 -43.33 3.45 -8.03
CA PRO A 722 -43.47 3.24 -6.58
C PRO A 722 -42.31 2.48 -5.92
N SER A 723 -41.49 1.77 -6.71
CA SER A 723 -40.35 0.98 -6.22
C SER A 723 -38.99 1.68 -6.38
N LEU A 724 -38.96 2.94 -6.83
CA LEU A 724 -37.69 3.62 -7.11
C LEU A 724 -36.88 3.86 -5.82
N GLU A 725 -35.64 3.40 -5.83
CA GLU A 725 -34.71 3.48 -4.70
C GLU A 725 -33.56 4.45 -4.96
N ARG A 726 -33.09 4.57 -6.22
CA ARG A 726 -32.03 5.52 -6.56
C ARG A 726 -32.36 6.28 -7.84
N LEU A 727 -32.25 7.60 -7.76
CA LEU A 727 -32.42 8.51 -8.88
C LEU A 727 -31.14 9.33 -9.07
N ALA A 728 -30.50 9.20 -10.23
CA ALA A 728 -29.30 9.94 -10.59
C ALA A 728 -29.54 10.85 -11.81
N LEU A 729 -29.25 12.13 -11.61
CA LEU A 729 -29.44 13.24 -12.56
C LEU A 729 -28.18 14.11 -12.62
N LYS A 730 -26.98 13.53 -12.42
CA LYS A 730 -25.72 14.30 -12.36
C LYS A 730 -25.52 15.08 -13.65
N TYR A 731 -25.03 16.31 -13.58
CA TYR A 731 -24.69 17.17 -14.70
C TYR A 731 -25.81 17.34 -15.74
N CYS A 732 -27.08 17.25 -15.32
CA CYS A 732 -28.22 17.69 -16.13
C CYS A 732 -28.29 19.23 -16.11
N ILE A 733 -27.35 19.87 -16.81
CA ILE A 733 -27.09 21.30 -16.71
C ILE A 733 -28.29 22.20 -17.02
N SER A 734 -29.19 21.77 -17.91
CA SER A 734 -30.41 22.52 -18.27
C SER A 734 -31.60 22.24 -17.37
N LEU A 735 -31.46 21.36 -16.37
CA LEU A 735 -32.55 20.99 -15.48
C LEU A 735 -32.93 22.18 -14.59
N VAL A 736 -34.13 22.72 -14.80
CA VAL A 736 -34.62 23.91 -14.07
C VAL A 736 -35.54 23.53 -12.91
N LYS A 737 -36.35 22.48 -13.09
CA LYS A 737 -37.40 22.08 -12.14
C LYS A 737 -37.55 20.57 -12.03
N ILE A 738 -37.66 20.08 -10.80
CA ILE A 738 -38.05 18.70 -10.46
C ILE A 738 -39.56 18.67 -10.19
N HIS A 739 -40.22 17.60 -10.62
CA HIS A 739 -41.65 17.39 -10.42
C HIS A 739 -41.98 17.09 -8.95
N GLU A 740 -43.10 17.62 -8.44
CA GLU A 740 -43.49 17.50 -7.02
C GLU A 740 -43.76 16.04 -6.59
N SER A 741 -44.18 15.18 -7.52
CA SER A 741 -44.39 13.75 -7.26
C SER A 741 -43.14 12.99 -6.79
N ILE A 742 -41.96 13.60 -6.79
CA ILE A 742 -40.76 13.00 -6.17
C ILE A 742 -41.05 12.65 -4.70
N GLY A 743 -41.89 13.43 -4.01
CA GLY A 743 -42.29 13.16 -2.63
C GLY A 743 -43.12 11.90 -2.44
N ASP A 744 -43.67 11.32 -3.51
CA ASP A 744 -44.43 10.07 -3.47
C ASP A 744 -43.52 8.83 -3.50
N LEU A 745 -42.22 8.99 -3.76
CA LEU A 745 -41.24 7.89 -3.84
C LEU A 745 -40.81 7.39 -2.46
N LYS A 746 -41.69 6.65 -1.80
CA LYS A 746 -41.50 6.16 -0.41
C LYS A 746 -40.25 5.28 -0.20
N LYS A 747 -39.71 4.65 -1.25
CA LYS A 747 -38.53 3.78 -1.18
C LYS A 747 -37.24 4.47 -1.63
N LEU A 748 -37.27 5.75 -2.00
CA LEU A 748 -36.09 6.45 -2.52
C LEU A 748 -35.05 6.62 -1.41
N VAL A 749 -33.90 5.98 -1.57
CA VAL A 749 -32.75 6.00 -0.66
C VAL A 749 -31.70 7.01 -1.09
N CYS A 750 -31.51 7.22 -2.40
CA CYS A 750 -30.49 8.13 -2.92
C CYS A 750 -31.04 9.03 -4.04
N LEU A 751 -30.87 10.34 -3.86
CA LEU A 751 -31.15 11.35 -4.88
C LEU A 751 -29.85 12.11 -5.20
N ASN A 752 -29.41 12.01 -6.45
CA ASN A 752 -28.18 12.65 -6.90
C ASN A 752 -28.44 13.67 -8.02
N LEU A 753 -28.23 14.95 -7.69
CA LEU A 753 -28.43 16.11 -8.55
C LEU A 753 -27.11 16.87 -8.80
N ARG A 754 -25.95 16.29 -8.49
CA ARG A 754 -24.63 16.93 -8.62
C ARG A 754 -24.50 17.65 -9.95
N GLY A 755 -24.11 18.93 -9.97
CA GLY A 755 -23.81 19.70 -11.17
C GLY A 755 -25.05 20.14 -11.98
N CYS A 756 -26.26 20.09 -11.41
CA CYS A 756 -27.47 20.67 -12.02
C CYS A 756 -27.46 22.21 -11.88
N LYS A 757 -26.57 22.87 -12.63
CA LYS A 757 -26.27 24.31 -12.49
C LYS A 757 -27.47 25.26 -12.62
N ASN A 758 -28.52 24.89 -13.35
CA ASN A 758 -29.72 25.72 -13.53
C ASN A 758 -30.88 25.39 -12.58
N LEU A 759 -30.72 24.43 -11.67
CA LEU A 759 -31.73 24.07 -10.70
C LEU A 759 -31.84 25.16 -9.63
N ARG A 760 -33.01 25.80 -9.54
CA ARG A 760 -33.20 26.96 -8.64
C ARG A 760 -33.75 26.59 -7.26
N LYS A 761 -34.64 25.59 -7.21
CA LYS A 761 -35.35 25.17 -5.99
C LYS A 761 -35.61 23.67 -6.01
N LEU A 762 -35.57 23.05 -4.83
CA LEU A 762 -36.07 21.70 -4.62
C LEU A 762 -37.61 21.72 -4.48
N PRO A 763 -38.31 20.64 -4.90
CA PRO A 763 -39.76 20.53 -4.76
C PRO A 763 -40.17 20.49 -3.29
N ARG A 764 -41.33 21.07 -2.95
CA ARG A 764 -41.79 21.17 -1.55
C ARG A 764 -42.05 19.81 -0.95
N GLU A 765 -42.58 18.90 -1.76
CA GLU A 765 -42.94 17.54 -1.34
C GLU A 765 -41.71 16.65 -1.06
N ILE A 766 -40.47 17.10 -1.33
CA ILE A 766 -39.24 16.32 -1.06
C ILE A 766 -39.15 15.87 0.40
N ILE A 767 -39.72 16.65 1.33
CA ILE A 767 -39.78 16.36 2.77
C ILE A 767 -40.57 15.08 3.11
N ARG A 768 -41.35 14.53 2.18
CA ARG A 768 -42.12 13.28 2.36
C ARG A 768 -41.27 12.03 2.12
N LEU A 769 -40.03 12.18 1.66
CA LEU A 769 -39.10 11.08 1.40
C LEU A 769 -38.50 10.50 2.69
N LYS A 770 -39.27 9.67 3.40
CA LYS A 770 -38.86 9.12 4.70
C LYS A 770 -37.66 8.18 4.67
N SER A 771 -37.42 7.50 3.54
CA SER A 771 -36.32 6.54 3.36
C SER A 771 -35.06 7.14 2.74
N LEU A 772 -35.03 8.45 2.46
CA LEU A 772 -33.91 9.09 1.80
C LEU A 772 -32.71 9.15 2.75
N GLU A 773 -31.64 8.42 2.41
CA GLU A 773 -30.39 8.39 3.16
C GLU A 773 -29.35 9.37 2.59
N LYS A 774 -29.35 9.59 1.28
CA LYS A 774 -28.34 10.40 0.58
C LYS A 774 -28.97 11.44 -0.33
N LEU A 775 -28.63 12.71 -0.09
CA LEU A 775 -29.01 13.84 -0.92
C LEU A 775 -27.76 14.58 -1.41
N ILE A 776 -27.48 14.47 -2.71
CA ILE A 776 -26.28 15.05 -3.33
C ILE A 776 -26.70 16.20 -4.25
N LEU A 777 -26.27 17.41 -3.92
CA LEU A 777 -26.56 18.70 -4.55
C LEU A 777 -25.29 19.43 -4.99
N SER A 778 -24.10 18.85 -4.81
CA SER A 778 -22.81 19.47 -5.12
C SER A 778 -22.78 20.14 -6.51
N GLY A 779 -22.34 21.39 -6.62
CA GLY A 779 -22.27 22.15 -7.86
C GLY A 779 -23.62 22.61 -8.44
N CYS A 780 -24.71 22.58 -7.66
CA CYS A 780 -25.98 23.23 -8.02
C CYS A 780 -25.91 24.74 -7.74
N SER A 781 -25.08 25.46 -8.52
CA SER A 781 -24.71 26.85 -8.22
C SER A 781 -25.85 27.88 -8.24
N LYS A 782 -27.00 27.60 -8.86
CA LYS A 782 -28.20 28.47 -8.81
C LYS A 782 -29.25 28.03 -7.78
N LEU A 783 -28.94 27.03 -6.95
CA LEU A 783 -29.86 26.55 -5.92
C LEU A 783 -29.87 27.55 -4.75
N GLU A 784 -30.91 28.37 -4.69
CA GLU A 784 -30.99 29.52 -3.77
C GLU A 784 -31.43 29.14 -2.35
N THR A 785 -32.20 28.06 -2.19
CA THR A 785 -32.80 27.69 -0.89
C THR A 785 -32.98 26.18 -0.77
N LEU A 786 -32.74 25.67 0.44
CA LEU A 786 -33.19 24.35 0.88
C LEU A 786 -34.59 24.43 1.51
N PRO A 787 -35.38 23.35 1.50
CA PRO A 787 -36.66 23.30 2.19
C PRO A 787 -36.49 23.58 3.70
N MET A 788 -37.33 24.45 4.27
CA MET A 788 -37.26 24.86 5.70
C MET A 788 -37.50 23.72 6.71
N GLU A 789 -37.94 22.54 6.25
CA GLU A 789 -38.31 21.40 7.10
C GLU A 789 -37.51 20.13 6.78
N LEU A 790 -36.24 20.24 6.34
CA LEU A 790 -35.38 19.08 6.02
C LEU A 790 -35.26 18.06 7.17
N LYS A 791 -35.48 18.47 8.42
CA LYS A 791 -35.51 17.62 9.62
C LYS A 791 -36.58 16.52 9.56
N LYS A 792 -37.57 16.67 8.68
CA LYS A 792 -38.59 15.64 8.41
C LYS A 792 -38.05 14.46 7.61
N LEU A 793 -36.85 14.56 7.04
CA LEU A 793 -36.14 13.46 6.40
C LEU A 793 -35.50 12.57 7.47
N GLU A 794 -36.33 11.72 8.09
CA GLU A 794 -35.99 10.89 9.25
C GLU A 794 -34.81 9.93 9.04
N SER A 795 -34.44 9.62 7.79
CA SER A 795 -33.35 8.68 7.46
C SER A 795 -32.11 9.33 6.84
N LEU A 796 -32.05 10.66 6.69
CA LEU A 796 -30.98 11.32 5.96
C LEU A 796 -29.65 11.23 6.72
N THR A 797 -28.65 10.62 6.11
CA THR A 797 -27.31 10.42 6.69
C THR A 797 -26.23 11.21 5.97
N GLU A 798 -26.41 11.52 4.67
CA GLU A 798 -25.43 12.22 3.85
C GLU A 798 -26.11 13.37 3.11
N LEU A 799 -25.65 14.60 3.39
CA LEU A 799 -26.02 15.80 2.67
C LEU A 799 -24.77 16.44 2.08
N ASP A 800 -24.67 16.44 0.77
CA ASP A 800 -23.61 17.10 0.02
C ASP A 800 -24.19 18.30 -0.73
N ALA A 801 -23.87 19.51 -0.30
CA ALA A 801 -24.34 20.75 -0.90
C ALA A 801 -23.18 21.71 -1.25
N GLU A 802 -21.99 21.16 -1.52
CA GLU A 802 -20.83 21.89 -2.04
C GLU A 802 -21.22 22.82 -3.20
N ASN A 803 -20.67 24.04 -3.25
CA ASN A 803 -20.87 24.99 -4.35
C ASN A 803 -22.36 25.21 -4.71
N THR A 804 -23.13 25.62 -3.70
CA THR A 804 -24.54 26.00 -3.86
C THR A 804 -24.78 27.43 -3.36
N ALA A 805 -25.72 28.15 -3.98
CA ALA A 805 -26.05 29.53 -3.64
C ALA A 805 -27.02 29.68 -2.45
N ILE A 806 -27.03 28.70 -1.54
CA ILE A 806 -28.01 28.61 -0.44
C ILE A 806 -27.92 29.84 0.49
N ASN A 807 -26.75 30.48 0.61
CA ASN A 807 -26.54 31.68 1.42
C ASN A 807 -26.87 33.01 0.69
N GLN A 808 -27.06 33.01 -0.64
CA GLN A 808 -27.19 34.26 -1.43
C GLN A 808 -28.61 34.84 -1.47
N SER A 809 -29.62 34.11 -0.98
CA SER A 809 -31.03 34.52 -1.05
C SER A 809 -31.41 35.74 -0.19
N CYS A 810 -30.51 36.22 0.67
CA CYS A 810 -30.76 37.39 1.53
C CYS A 810 -30.48 38.76 0.87
N PHE A 811 -29.87 38.82 -0.33
CA PHE A 811 -29.51 40.11 -0.95
C PHE A 811 -30.49 40.63 -2.02
N ASN A 812 -31.39 39.80 -2.57
CA ASN A 812 -32.23 40.19 -3.72
C ASN A 812 -33.75 40.07 -3.51
N ALA A 813 -34.23 39.94 -2.27
CA ALA A 813 -35.66 39.97 -1.98
C ALA A 813 -36.17 41.42 -1.81
N GLY A 814 -36.31 42.14 -2.92
CA GLY A 814 -37.09 43.38 -2.94
C GLY A 814 -36.89 44.24 -4.18
N LYS A 815 -37.75 44.07 -5.19
CA LYS A 815 -38.47 45.16 -5.89
C LYS A 815 -39.28 44.63 -7.07
N GLY A 816 -40.60 44.58 -6.88
CA GLY A 816 -41.55 44.78 -7.96
C GLY A 816 -42.00 46.25 -7.96
N VAL A 817 -42.12 46.82 -9.17
CA VAL A 817 -42.80 48.08 -9.55
C VAL A 817 -42.00 49.40 -9.52
N SER A 818 -41.40 49.72 -10.69
CA SER A 818 -41.49 50.94 -11.54
C SER A 818 -40.93 52.34 -11.13
N TRP A 819 -40.27 52.98 -12.12
CA TRP A 819 -39.83 54.39 -12.36
C TRP A 819 -38.35 54.79 -12.07
N PRO A 820 -37.76 55.77 -12.82
CA PRO A 820 -36.38 55.69 -13.35
C PRO A 820 -35.32 56.72 -12.84
N ILE A 821 -34.03 56.29 -12.83
CA ILE A 821 -32.72 57.05 -12.91
C ILE A 821 -32.32 57.90 -11.65
N PRO A 822 -31.02 58.17 -11.30
CA PRO A 822 -29.84 57.31 -11.03
C PRO A 822 -28.95 57.74 -9.80
N PHE A 823 -27.97 56.91 -9.42
CA PHE A 823 -26.62 57.27 -8.88
C PHE A 823 -26.43 58.24 -7.67
N TRP A 824 -26.13 57.69 -6.47
CA TRP A 824 -24.84 57.69 -5.75
C TRP A 824 -25.03 57.50 -4.23
N SER A 825 -24.21 56.57 -3.71
CA SER A 825 -23.55 56.52 -2.40
C SER A 825 -24.34 56.64 -1.09
N ARG A 826 -24.08 55.62 -0.24
CA ARG A 826 -23.69 55.71 1.19
C ARG A 826 -24.52 54.81 2.10
N ALA A 827 -23.84 53.79 2.64
CA ALA A 827 -24.08 53.11 3.90
C ALA A 827 -25.53 52.62 4.16
N ILE A 828 -25.84 51.42 3.68
CA ILE A 828 -27.00 50.67 4.19
C ILE A 828 -26.48 49.74 5.30
N LYS A 829 -26.90 50.03 6.53
CA LYS A 829 -26.70 49.18 7.71
C LYS A 829 -27.22 47.75 7.44
N PRO A 830 -26.57 46.69 7.96
CA PRO A 830 -27.11 45.33 7.88
C PRO A 830 -28.37 45.27 8.76
N SER A 831 -29.54 45.19 8.15
CA SER A 831 -30.80 45.01 8.88
C SER A 831 -31.30 43.58 8.74
N LYS A 832 -31.16 42.82 9.84
CA LYS A 832 -31.89 41.61 10.24
C LYS A 832 -31.88 40.44 9.23
N ASN A 833 -30.87 39.61 9.41
CA ASN A 833 -30.70 38.22 8.95
C ASN A 833 -32.00 37.41 9.01
N VAL A 834 -32.29 36.70 7.92
CA VAL A 834 -33.10 35.47 7.98
C VAL A 834 -32.09 34.33 7.90
N ASP A 835 -31.91 33.67 9.03
CA ASP A 835 -30.97 32.58 9.22
C ASP A 835 -31.19 31.47 8.20
N LEU A 836 -30.10 30.88 7.70
CA LEU A 836 -30.12 29.47 7.31
C LEU A 836 -30.62 28.69 8.54
N PRO A 837 -31.78 28.00 8.50
CA PRO A 837 -32.26 27.32 9.69
C PRO A 837 -31.47 26.01 9.85
N TRP A 838 -30.27 26.05 10.42
CA TRP A 838 -29.50 24.83 10.74
C TRP A 838 -30.23 23.91 11.71
N PHE A 839 -31.13 24.46 12.54
CA PHE A 839 -32.12 23.72 13.33
C PHE A 839 -33.13 22.91 12.48
N SER A 840 -33.10 23.08 11.16
CA SER A 840 -33.88 22.31 10.19
C SER A 840 -33.12 21.14 9.60
N LEU A 841 -31.84 20.92 9.92
CA LEU A 841 -31.12 19.73 9.48
C LEU A 841 -31.48 18.51 10.37
N PRO A 842 -31.53 17.29 9.81
CA PRO A 842 -31.88 16.09 10.58
C PRO A 842 -30.72 15.62 11.48
N CYS A 843 -31.04 15.24 12.72
CA CYS A 843 -30.09 14.74 13.72
C CYS A 843 -29.41 13.40 13.36
N THR A 844 -29.89 12.73 12.31
CA THR A 844 -29.35 11.50 11.74
C THR A 844 -28.17 11.72 10.79
N LEU A 845 -27.85 12.98 10.45
CA LEU A 845 -26.73 13.29 9.55
C LEU A 845 -25.41 12.77 10.12
N VAL A 846 -24.72 12.00 9.30
CA VAL A 846 -23.38 11.44 9.52
C VAL A 846 -22.35 12.24 8.72
N LYS A 847 -22.69 12.68 7.51
CA LYS A 847 -21.82 13.46 6.63
C LYS A 847 -22.49 14.74 6.17
N LEU A 848 -21.80 15.87 6.32
CA LEU A 848 -22.25 17.18 5.87
C LEU A 848 -21.14 17.88 5.10
N ASN A 849 -21.36 18.11 3.80
CA ASN A 849 -20.46 18.90 2.96
C ASN A 849 -21.14 20.21 2.56
N LEU A 850 -20.55 21.32 2.96
CA LEU A 850 -20.98 22.69 2.68
C LEU A 850 -19.80 23.54 2.19
N SER A 851 -18.83 22.91 1.55
CA SER A 851 -17.69 23.63 0.96
C SER A 851 -18.14 24.56 -0.17
N GLU A 852 -17.39 25.65 -0.38
CA GLU A 852 -17.63 26.61 -1.47
C GLU A 852 -19.06 27.21 -1.50
N CYS A 853 -19.73 27.30 -0.35
CA CYS A 853 -21.12 27.79 -0.24
C CYS A 853 -21.20 29.30 0.05
N ASN A 854 -20.05 29.99 0.07
CA ASN A 854 -19.92 31.40 0.45
C ASN A 854 -20.54 31.68 1.83
N LEU A 855 -20.33 30.79 2.80
CA LEU A 855 -20.80 30.93 4.18
C LEU A 855 -19.99 31.99 4.92
N SER A 856 -20.68 32.95 5.57
CA SER A 856 -20.08 33.90 6.51
C SER A 856 -20.25 33.41 7.96
N ASP A 857 -19.60 34.06 8.92
CA ASP A 857 -19.73 33.70 10.34
C ASP A 857 -21.18 33.76 10.85
N ASP A 858 -21.96 34.75 10.39
CA ASP A 858 -23.38 34.89 10.72
C ASP A 858 -24.24 33.77 10.14
N ALA A 859 -23.75 33.10 9.09
CA ALA A 859 -24.46 32.00 8.43
C ALA A 859 -24.22 30.66 9.13
N ILE A 860 -23.28 30.55 10.08
CA ILE A 860 -22.96 29.30 10.80
C ILE A 860 -23.63 29.31 12.19
N PRO A 861 -24.25 28.22 12.65
CA PRO A 861 -24.93 28.21 13.94
C PRO A 861 -23.92 28.34 15.07
N ARG A 862 -24.33 28.95 16.20
CA ARG A 862 -23.47 29.13 17.38
C ARG A 862 -22.99 27.79 17.98
N ASP A 863 -23.76 26.72 17.79
CA ASP A 863 -23.38 25.36 18.16
C ASP A 863 -23.98 24.33 17.17
N PHE A 864 -23.32 23.16 17.06
CA PHE A 864 -23.81 22.01 16.27
C PHE A 864 -24.50 20.95 17.13
N SER A 865 -25.02 21.32 18.31
CA SER A 865 -25.60 20.36 19.27
C SER A 865 -26.78 19.55 18.70
N GLY A 866 -27.46 20.08 17.69
CA GLY A 866 -28.55 19.41 16.97
C GLY A 866 -28.12 18.27 16.03
N LEU A 867 -26.82 18.06 15.79
CA LEU A 867 -26.28 17.04 14.88
C LEU A 867 -25.38 16.02 15.62
N PRO A 868 -25.92 15.25 16.59
CA PRO A 868 -25.10 14.37 17.43
C PRO A 868 -24.45 13.21 16.67
N SER A 869 -25.00 12.83 15.52
CA SER A 869 -24.54 11.69 14.71
C SER A 869 -23.39 12.02 13.74
N LEU A 870 -22.98 13.30 13.67
CA LEU A 870 -22.07 13.79 12.64
C LEU A 870 -20.66 13.21 12.83
N MET A 871 -20.16 12.53 11.80
CA MET A 871 -18.82 11.95 11.73
C MET A 871 -17.89 12.71 10.78
N GLU A 872 -18.44 13.39 9.77
CA GLU A 872 -17.67 14.09 8.74
C GLU A 872 -18.29 15.46 8.47
N LEU A 873 -17.47 16.50 8.57
CA LEU A 873 -17.86 17.89 8.31
C LEU A 873 -16.85 18.56 7.39
N ASP A 874 -17.34 19.04 6.25
CA ASP A 874 -16.55 19.82 5.28
C ASP A 874 -17.11 21.23 5.14
N LEU A 875 -16.29 22.22 5.49
CA LEU A 875 -16.58 23.66 5.41
C LEU A 875 -15.53 24.41 4.58
N SER A 876 -14.74 23.69 3.79
CA SER A 876 -13.66 24.23 2.97
C SER A 876 -14.14 25.33 2.01
N LEU A 877 -13.25 26.22 1.57
CA LEU A 877 -13.53 27.26 0.57
C LEU A 877 -14.66 28.23 0.98
N ASN A 878 -14.85 28.46 2.28
CA ASN A 878 -15.79 29.46 2.78
C ASN A 878 -15.05 30.67 3.41
N PRO A 879 -15.57 31.90 3.27
CA PRO A 879 -14.98 33.10 3.87
C PRO A 879 -15.30 33.24 5.37
N ILE A 880 -15.13 32.15 6.13
CA ILE A 880 -15.40 32.09 7.56
C ILE A 880 -14.19 32.59 8.33
N SER A 881 -14.41 33.38 9.38
CA SER A 881 -13.35 33.86 10.28
C SER A 881 -13.19 32.99 11.53
N SER A 882 -14.26 32.31 11.94
CA SER A 882 -14.25 31.40 13.09
C SER A 882 -15.25 30.25 12.93
N LEU A 883 -14.96 29.12 13.57
CA LEU A 883 -15.91 28.01 13.70
C LEU A 883 -16.62 28.04 15.06
N PRO A 884 -17.87 27.56 15.15
CA PRO A 884 -18.61 27.43 16.40
C PRO A 884 -18.06 26.32 17.29
N GLU A 885 -18.56 26.20 18.52
CA GLU A 885 -18.11 25.15 19.45
C GLU A 885 -18.45 23.74 18.93
N ILE A 886 -17.47 23.09 18.28
CA ILE A 886 -17.59 21.71 17.76
C ILE A 886 -17.18 20.63 18.77
N ARG A 887 -16.70 21.01 19.97
CA ARG A 887 -16.31 20.05 21.04
C ARG A 887 -17.42 19.09 21.45
N TYR A 888 -18.69 19.46 21.25
CA TYR A 888 -19.84 18.63 21.61
C TYR A 888 -20.16 17.55 20.56
N LEU A 889 -19.53 17.59 19.39
CA LEU A 889 -19.67 16.58 18.35
C LEU A 889 -18.82 15.35 18.68
N THR A 890 -19.28 14.57 19.67
CA THR A 890 -18.55 13.43 20.24
C THR A 890 -18.32 12.26 19.27
N LEU A 891 -18.94 12.26 18.09
CA LEU A 891 -18.77 11.26 17.05
C LEU A 891 -17.97 11.78 15.83
N LEU A 892 -17.57 13.06 15.82
CA LEU A 892 -16.85 13.67 14.70
C LEU A 892 -15.47 13.03 14.53
N LYS A 893 -15.17 12.55 13.33
CA LYS A 893 -13.94 11.85 12.96
C LYS A 893 -13.09 12.65 11.98
N SER A 894 -13.70 13.32 11.01
CA SER A 894 -12.99 14.09 9.99
C SER A 894 -13.54 15.51 9.90
N LEU A 895 -12.64 16.50 9.90
CA LEU A 895 -12.94 17.92 9.72
C LEU A 895 -12.10 18.48 8.57
N PHE A 896 -12.76 19.06 7.56
CA PHE A 896 -12.14 19.72 6.42
C PHE A 896 -12.48 21.21 6.42
N VAL A 897 -11.45 22.05 6.38
CA VAL A 897 -11.58 23.52 6.34
C VAL A 897 -10.56 24.13 5.37
N ASP A 898 -10.27 23.42 4.29
CA ASP A 898 -9.26 23.80 3.31
C ASP A 898 -9.59 25.14 2.67
N THR A 899 -8.56 25.97 2.46
CA THR A 899 -8.62 27.25 1.77
C THR A 899 -9.63 28.23 2.39
N CYS A 900 -9.93 28.09 3.69
CA CYS A 900 -10.66 29.08 4.47
C CYS A 900 -9.74 30.26 4.82
N THR A 901 -9.48 31.13 3.84
CA THR A 901 -8.44 32.17 3.91
C THR A 901 -8.63 33.21 5.02
N SER A 902 -9.86 33.41 5.49
CA SER A 902 -10.20 34.35 6.56
C SER A 902 -10.19 33.74 7.97
N LEU A 903 -10.03 32.41 8.08
CA LEU A 903 -10.14 31.67 9.34
C LEU A 903 -8.98 32.02 10.27
N GLN A 904 -9.26 32.63 11.42
CA GLN A 904 -8.22 33.11 12.35
C GLN A 904 -7.89 32.10 13.45
N SER A 905 -8.90 31.35 13.91
CA SER A 905 -8.70 30.36 14.97
C SER A 905 -9.66 29.19 14.88
N LEU A 906 -9.18 28.02 15.33
CA LEU A 906 -10.01 26.84 15.53
C LEU A 906 -10.41 26.72 17.02
N PRO A 907 -11.70 26.42 17.31
CA PRO A 907 -12.19 26.20 18.66
C PRO A 907 -11.61 24.91 19.26
N GLU A 908 -11.97 24.61 20.51
CA GLU A 908 -11.61 23.33 21.13
C GLU A 908 -12.19 22.15 20.32
N LEU A 909 -11.31 21.29 19.82
CA LEU A 909 -11.69 20.17 18.97
C LEU A 909 -12.19 18.96 19.78
N PRO A 910 -13.16 18.17 19.27
CA PRO A 910 -13.65 16.99 19.95
C PRO A 910 -12.58 15.89 20.02
N SER A 911 -12.53 15.15 21.13
CA SER A 911 -11.54 14.08 21.33
C SER A 911 -11.74 12.84 20.43
N SER A 912 -12.87 12.74 19.72
CA SER A 912 -13.18 11.65 18.78
C SER A 912 -12.53 11.82 17.41
N LEU A 913 -11.97 13.00 17.13
CA LEU A 913 -11.45 13.38 15.84
C LEU A 913 -10.21 12.53 15.50
N LYS A 914 -10.17 12.06 14.26
CA LYS A 914 -9.13 11.20 13.69
C LYS A 914 -8.35 11.91 12.59
N GLU A 915 -9.01 12.83 11.90
CA GLU A 915 -8.48 13.50 10.73
C GLU A 915 -8.83 14.99 10.74
N ILE A 916 -7.84 15.83 10.45
CA ILE A 916 -7.99 17.28 10.28
C ILE A 916 -7.24 17.71 9.03
N ILE A 917 -7.93 18.34 8.10
CA ILE A 917 -7.32 18.93 6.91
C ILE A 917 -7.65 20.42 6.87
N ALA A 918 -6.59 21.24 6.89
CA ALA A 918 -6.64 22.69 6.77
C ALA A 918 -5.45 23.15 5.90
N ILE A 919 -5.60 23.04 4.59
CA ILE A 919 -4.64 23.49 3.60
C ILE A 919 -4.90 24.97 3.28
N ASP A 920 -3.88 25.79 3.06
CA ASP A 920 -3.97 27.20 2.62
C ASP A 920 -4.91 28.10 3.46
N CYS A 921 -5.02 27.82 4.76
CA CYS A 921 -5.71 28.69 5.72
C CYS A 921 -4.79 29.83 6.16
N ASN A 922 -4.59 30.81 5.27
CA ASN A 922 -3.57 31.86 5.41
C ASN A 922 -3.66 32.71 6.68
N SER A 923 -4.88 32.92 7.19
CA SER A 923 -5.12 33.73 8.40
C SER A 923 -5.07 32.95 9.70
N LEU A 924 -4.91 31.61 9.66
CA LEU A 924 -5.03 30.77 10.84
C LEU A 924 -3.85 30.99 11.79
N GLU A 925 -4.10 31.58 12.96
CA GLU A 925 -3.09 31.91 13.95
C GLU A 925 -2.99 30.88 15.08
N ARG A 926 -4.16 30.38 15.54
CA ARG A 926 -4.26 29.57 16.76
C ARG A 926 -5.21 28.39 16.63
N MET A 927 -4.84 27.26 17.23
CA MET A 927 -5.64 26.05 17.29
C MET A 927 -5.67 25.49 18.71
N LYS A 928 -6.85 25.09 19.19
CA LYS A 928 -7.02 24.49 20.52
C LYS A 928 -7.21 22.97 20.42
N MET A 929 -6.22 22.21 20.86
CA MET A 929 -6.26 20.74 20.84
C MET A 929 -6.24 20.14 22.26
N PRO A 930 -7.20 19.30 22.64
CA PRO A 930 -7.15 18.65 23.94
C PRO A 930 -6.03 17.59 23.98
N PRO A 931 -5.29 17.40 25.10
CA PRO A 931 -4.13 16.52 25.18
C PRO A 931 -4.38 15.06 24.78
N LYS A 932 -5.60 14.55 24.95
CA LYS A 932 -5.98 13.18 24.56
C LYS A 932 -6.06 12.99 23.05
N LEU A 933 -6.37 14.05 22.29
CA LEU A 933 -6.60 14.01 20.85
C LEU A 933 -5.30 13.70 20.08
N PHE A 934 -4.15 14.15 20.56
CA PHE A 934 -2.85 13.88 19.92
C PHE A 934 -2.52 12.40 19.75
N LYS A 935 -2.98 11.54 20.67
CA LYS A 935 -2.74 10.10 20.59
C LYS A 935 -3.69 9.37 19.64
N SER A 936 -4.85 9.96 19.35
CA SER A 936 -5.94 9.32 18.62
C SER A 936 -6.09 9.83 17.18
N LEU A 937 -5.40 10.92 16.83
CA LEU A 937 -5.34 11.43 15.46
C LEU A 937 -4.54 10.47 14.59
N ASP A 938 -5.18 10.02 13.52
CA ASP A 938 -4.56 9.22 12.47
C ASP A 938 -3.84 10.13 11.46
N PHE A 939 -4.34 11.36 11.24
CA PHE A 939 -3.82 12.28 10.23
C PHE A 939 -4.11 13.76 10.55
N ILE A 940 -3.13 14.66 10.36
CA ILE A 940 -3.34 16.11 10.41
C ILE A 940 -2.45 16.84 9.39
N LEU A 941 -3.10 17.52 8.44
CA LEU A 941 -2.50 18.23 7.32
C LEU A 941 -2.82 19.74 7.41
N LEU A 942 -1.78 20.56 7.55
CA LEU A 942 -1.87 22.01 7.81
C LEU A 942 -1.08 22.85 6.79
N THR A 943 -0.81 22.31 5.60
CA THR A 943 0.04 22.94 4.57
C THR A 943 -0.46 24.35 4.23
N GLY A 944 0.43 25.33 4.04
CA GLY A 944 0.04 26.70 3.66
C GLY A 944 -0.56 27.57 4.78
N CYS A 945 -0.66 27.08 6.03
CA CYS A 945 -1.12 27.90 7.16
C CYS A 945 -0.03 28.90 7.63
N HIS A 946 0.09 30.06 6.97
CA HIS A 946 1.23 30.97 7.14
C HIS A 946 1.31 31.72 8.47
N ARG A 947 0.18 32.01 9.12
CA ARG A 947 0.14 32.75 10.37
C ARG A 947 0.14 31.87 11.62
N LEU A 948 0.18 30.55 11.46
CA LEU A 948 0.04 29.61 12.56
C LEU A 948 1.23 29.70 13.51
N CYS A 949 1.00 30.28 14.68
CA CYS A 949 2.04 30.55 15.68
C CYS A 949 1.81 29.77 16.98
N HIS A 950 0.63 29.18 17.15
CA HIS A 950 0.27 28.51 18.39
C HIS A 950 -0.69 27.34 18.17
N ILE A 951 -0.31 26.17 18.66
CA ILE A 951 -1.23 25.04 18.83
C ILE A 951 -1.16 24.61 20.28
N ASP A 952 -2.25 24.80 21.02
CA ASP A 952 -2.34 24.41 22.44
C ASP A 952 -1.96 22.93 22.57
N GLY A 953 -0.95 22.64 23.39
CA GLY A 953 -0.44 21.28 23.64
C GLY A 953 0.63 20.75 22.68
N LEU A 954 0.99 21.47 21.60
CA LEU A 954 2.15 21.14 20.76
C LEU A 954 3.29 22.14 20.92
N PHE A 955 3.10 23.35 20.38
CA PHE A 955 4.15 24.36 20.29
C PHE A 955 3.59 25.77 20.42
N LYS A 956 4.48 26.66 20.87
CA LYS A 956 4.23 28.10 20.95
C LYS A 956 5.41 28.87 20.37
N LEU A 957 5.15 29.71 19.36
CA LEU A 957 6.13 30.59 18.72
C LEU A 957 5.73 32.06 18.90
N GLU A 958 6.55 32.82 19.62
CA GLU A 958 6.34 34.25 19.87
C GLU A 958 7.66 35.03 19.76
N PRO A 959 7.64 36.37 19.59
CA PRO A 959 8.83 37.19 19.73
C PRO A 959 9.56 36.88 21.04
N ILE A 960 10.88 36.71 20.99
CA ILE A 960 11.68 36.21 22.12
C ILE A 960 11.53 37.08 23.39
N GLY A 961 11.30 38.39 23.22
CA GLY A 961 11.07 39.33 24.32
C GLY A 961 9.77 39.09 25.10
N ASN A 962 8.84 38.28 24.57
CA ASN A 962 7.61 37.88 25.27
C ASN A 962 7.83 36.72 26.25
N PHE A 963 9.00 36.06 26.21
CA PHE A 963 9.35 34.99 27.14
C PHE A 963 10.01 35.54 28.42
N ASP A 964 9.94 34.77 29.52
CA ASP A 964 10.55 35.14 30.80
C ASP A 964 12.07 35.36 30.64
N LYS A 965 12.59 36.47 31.17
CA LYS A 965 14.03 36.79 31.22
C LYS A 965 14.85 35.62 31.77
N LYS A 966 14.34 34.87 32.76
CA LYS A 966 15.01 33.67 33.28
C LYS A 966 15.17 32.58 32.22
N MET A 967 14.18 32.36 31.35
CA MET A 967 14.27 31.38 30.26
C MET A 967 15.23 31.83 29.15
N ILE A 968 15.27 33.13 28.86
CA ILE A 968 16.18 33.67 27.85
C ILE A 968 17.63 33.62 28.36
N ASN A 969 17.86 33.92 29.64
CA ASN A 969 19.17 33.78 30.28
C ASN A 969 19.68 32.33 30.24
N LYS A 970 18.78 31.33 30.33
CA LYS A 970 19.14 29.91 30.17
C LYS A 970 19.64 29.54 28.78
N LEU A 971 19.41 30.36 27.75
CA LEU A 971 20.04 30.21 26.44
C LEU A 971 21.44 30.85 26.39
N GLY A 972 21.86 31.59 27.41
CA GLY A 972 23.11 32.37 27.41
C GLY A 972 23.01 33.71 26.68
N LEU A 973 21.80 34.21 26.44
CA LEU A 973 21.55 35.52 25.83
C LEU A 973 21.33 36.56 26.93
N VAL A 974 22.38 37.31 27.28
CA VAL A 974 22.37 38.23 28.44
C VAL A 974 21.96 39.67 28.07
N ASP A 975 22.03 40.05 26.78
CA ASP A 975 21.73 41.40 26.31
C ASP A 975 20.85 41.40 25.04
N LEU A 976 19.53 41.25 25.23
CA LEU A 976 18.53 41.26 24.16
C LEU A 976 18.36 42.64 23.50
N GLU A 977 18.65 43.73 24.22
CA GLU A 977 18.47 45.10 23.73
C GLU A 977 19.40 45.38 22.54
N SER A 978 20.61 44.79 22.55
CA SER A 978 21.55 44.81 21.42
C SER A 978 21.09 44.00 20.18
N MET A 979 20.14 43.08 20.32
CA MET A 979 19.67 42.16 19.27
C MET A 979 18.23 42.47 18.79
N GLY A 980 17.61 43.56 19.27
CA GLY A 980 16.22 43.93 18.99
C GLY A 980 15.89 44.23 17.52
N ASN A 981 16.90 44.47 16.67
CA ASN A 981 16.73 44.77 15.23
C ASN A 981 17.04 43.57 14.32
N VAL A 982 17.26 42.38 14.86
CA VAL A 982 17.60 41.20 14.05
C VAL A 982 16.34 40.57 13.49
N GLU A 983 16.15 40.67 12.19
CA GLU A 983 15.12 39.93 11.45
C GLU A 983 15.54 38.49 11.20
N VAL A 984 14.61 37.56 11.43
CA VAL A 984 14.77 36.13 11.15
C VAL A 984 13.64 35.65 10.27
N GLU A 985 13.96 34.74 9.37
CA GLU A 985 12.99 34.01 8.54
C GLU A 985 12.95 32.55 9.01
N LEU A 986 11.78 32.12 9.46
CA LEU A 986 11.54 30.77 9.96
C LEU A 986 10.63 30.01 9.01
N CYS A 987 10.98 28.77 8.70
CA CYS A 987 10.11 27.82 8.03
C CYS A 987 9.46 26.90 9.06
N ASN A 988 8.15 26.70 8.95
CA ASN A 988 7.42 25.66 9.68
C ASN A 988 7.54 24.34 8.91
N HIS A 989 8.02 23.28 9.55
CA HIS A 989 8.26 22.01 8.88
C HIS A 989 6.97 21.26 8.54
N ARG A 990 5.83 21.48 9.25
CA ARG A 990 4.54 20.83 8.95
C ARG A 990 3.75 21.56 7.88
N THR A 991 3.74 22.89 7.95
CA THR A 991 2.92 23.70 7.04
C THR A 991 3.68 24.15 5.80
N SER A 992 5.01 23.99 5.79
CA SER A 992 5.93 24.56 4.79
C SER A 992 5.83 26.08 4.67
N ALA A 993 5.20 26.76 5.65
CA ALA A 993 5.07 28.20 5.65
C ALA A 993 6.34 28.89 6.10
N ARG A 994 6.68 30.00 5.42
CA ARG A 994 7.73 30.94 5.81
C ARG A 994 7.15 32.10 6.59
N LYS A 995 7.81 32.47 7.69
CA LYS A 995 7.47 33.62 8.53
C LYS A 995 8.71 34.47 8.75
N LYS A 996 8.67 35.71 8.25
CA LYS A 996 9.69 36.73 8.49
C LYS A 996 9.26 37.65 9.63
N GLY A 997 10.15 37.91 10.58
CA GLY A 997 9.84 38.78 11.72
C GLY A 997 11.02 39.00 12.67
N PRO A 998 10.79 39.62 13.84
CA PRO A 998 11.82 39.76 14.86
C PRO A 998 12.21 38.38 15.42
N LEU A 999 13.36 38.31 16.09
CA LEU A 999 13.83 37.11 16.78
C LEU A 999 12.70 36.41 17.57
N GLN A 1000 12.42 35.15 17.24
CA GLN A 1000 11.34 34.36 17.86
C GLN A 1000 11.91 33.33 18.85
N GLY A 1001 11.20 33.12 19.96
CA GLY A 1001 11.37 31.96 20.82
C GLY A 1001 10.33 30.88 20.49
N LEU A 1002 10.80 29.64 20.37
CA LEU A 1002 9.98 28.44 20.17
C LEU A 1002 9.99 27.63 21.48
N TYR A 1003 8.81 27.27 21.97
CA TYR A 1003 8.66 26.42 23.15
C TYR A 1003 7.79 25.20 22.83
N GLU A 1004 8.38 24.01 22.96
CA GLU A 1004 7.76 22.71 22.68
C GLU A 1004 8.50 21.59 23.44
N PHE A 1005 7.83 20.51 23.82
CA PHE A 1005 8.40 19.40 24.62
C PHE A 1005 9.17 19.79 25.91
N GLY A 1006 8.94 20.99 26.45
CA GLY A 1006 9.75 21.53 27.56
C GLY A 1006 11.15 22.00 27.16
N ILE A 1007 11.42 22.11 25.86
CA ILE A 1007 12.62 22.66 25.25
C ILE A 1007 12.32 24.08 24.78
N PHE A 1008 13.25 25.00 25.04
CA PHE A 1008 13.17 26.37 24.56
C PHE A 1008 14.25 26.59 23.50
N SER A 1009 13.85 26.97 22.30
CA SER A 1009 14.74 27.12 21.13
C SER A 1009 14.62 28.51 20.50
N THR A 1010 15.70 28.98 19.89
CA THR A 1010 15.74 30.22 19.10
C THR A 1010 16.68 30.05 17.91
N PHE A 1011 16.45 30.83 16.84
CA PHE A 1011 17.26 30.82 15.63
C PHE A 1011 17.83 32.21 15.34
N LEU A 1012 19.12 32.30 14.98
CA LEU A 1012 19.85 33.56 14.84
C LEU A 1012 20.67 33.57 13.54
N PRO A 1013 20.78 34.70 12.80
CA PRO A 1013 21.64 34.80 11.61
C PRO A 1013 23.09 35.06 12.05
N LYS A 1014 23.84 33.98 12.31
CA LYS A 1014 25.23 34.01 12.76
C LYS A 1014 25.99 32.82 12.16
N SER A 1015 27.30 32.97 11.98
CA SER A 1015 28.13 31.99 11.27
C SER A 1015 28.92 31.01 12.14
N ARG A 1016 29.01 31.27 13.45
CA ARG A 1016 29.84 30.48 14.38
C ARG A 1016 29.19 30.34 15.75
N VAL A 1017 29.36 29.18 16.37
CA VAL A 1017 28.89 28.93 17.74
C VAL A 1017 29.56 29.95 18.68
N PRO A 1018 28.81 30.59 19.60
CA PRO A 1018 29.36 31.62 20.47
C PRO A 1018 30.60 31.17 21.25
N SER A 1019 31.60 32.04 21.42
CA SER A 1019 32.89 31.70 22.06
C SER A 1019 32.79 31.18 23.48
N TRP A 1020 31.70 31.49 24.19
CA TRP A 1020 31.44 31.07 25.56
C TRP A 1020 30.97 29.62 25.71
N PHE A 1021 30.75 28.88 24.62
CA PHE A 1021 30.55 27.43 24.71
C PHE A 1021 31.87 26.73 25.04
N SER A 1022 31.88 25.94 26.11
CA SER A 1022 33.06 25.25 26.62
C SER A 1022 33.41 24.02 25.78
N ASN A 1023 32.40 23.28 25.34
CA ASN A 1023 32.58 22.15 24.42
C ASN A 1023 32.12 22.54 23.01
N LYS A 1024 33.05 22.51 22.05
CA LYS A 1024 32.81 22.83 20.64
C LYS A 1024 33.51 21.85 19.72
N CYS A 1025 32.89 21.55 18.59
CA CYS A 1025 33.49 20.73 17.55
C CYS A 1025 33.14 21.26 16.16
N THR A 1026 34.07 21.15 15.22
CA THR A 1026 33.83 21.38 13.80
C THR A 1026 33.19 20.12 13.21
N GLY A 1027 31.98 20.22 12.67
CA GLY A 1027 31.22 19.07 12.18
C GLY A 1027 29.90 18.84 12.93
N SER A 1028 29.28 17.69 12.67
CA SER A 1028 27.90 17.37 13.08
C SER A 1028 27.77 16.59 14.40
N SER A 1029 28.86 16.28 15.09
CA SER A 1029 28.79 15.52 16.35
C SER A 1029 29.85 15.96 17.36
N ILE A 1030 29.50 15.96 18.63
CA ILE A 1030 30.39 16.25 19.77
C ILE A 1030 30.19 15.20 20.86
N SER A 1031 31.29 14.66 21.38
CA SER A 1031 31.29 13.76 22.53
C SER A 1031 32.16 14.34 23.65
N PHE A 1032 31.65 14.35 24.87
CA PHE A 1032 32.36 14.86 26.05
C PHE A 1032 31.83 14.21 27.34
N THR A 1033 32.61 14.29 28.41
CA THR A 1033 32.21 13.81 29.73
C THR A 1033 31.62 14.95 30.55
N VAL A 1034 30.52 14.68 31.27
CA VAL A 1034 29.92 15.65 32.19
C VAL A 1034 30.94 15.99 33.29
N PRO A 1035 31.32 17.26 33.48
CA PRO A 1035 32.31 17.61 34.49
C PRO A 1035 31.79 17.40 35.91
N TRP A 1036 32.68 16.94 36.79
CA TRP A 1036 32.40 16.76 38.22
C TRP A 1036 32.43 18.10 38.92
N ILE A 1037 31.26 18.72 39.12
CA ILE A 1037 31.13 19.96 39.89
C ILE A 1037 30.42 19.61 41.20
N PHE A 1038 31.17 19.62 42.30
CA PHE A 1038 30.63 19.36 43.63
C PHE A 1038 29.64 20.49 44.03
N ASN A 1039 28.49 20.12 44.58
CA ASN A 1039 27.43 20.99 45.13
C ASN A 1039 26.55 21.79 44.15
N LEU A 1040 26.60 21.57 42.83
CA LEU A 1040 25.66 22.22 41.90
C LEU A 1040 24.83 21.20 41.12
N ALA A 1041 23.49 21.34 41.17
CA ALA A 1041 22.59 20.49 40.41
C ALA A 1041 22.56 20.92 38.94
N ILE A 1042 22.52 19.93 38.03
CA ILE A 1042 22.37 20.18 36.59
C ILE A 1042 20.93 20.59 36.31
N GLN A 1043 20.75 21.83 35.87
CA GLN A 1043 19.46 22.41 35.53
C GLN A 1043 19.02 22.07 34.10
N GLY A 1044 19.97 21.94 33.17
CA GLY A 1044 19.66 21.67 31.77
C GLY A 1044 20.91 21.58 30.89
N LEU A 1045 20.69 21.30 29.61
CA LEU A 1045 21.71 21.20 28.57
C LEU A 1045 21.43 22.24 27.49
N ARG A 1046 22.39 23.13 27.26
CA ARG A 1046 22.38 24.03 26.11
C ARG A 1046 23.06 23.36 24.93
N VAL A 1047 22.43 23.44 23.77
CA VAL A 1047 22.97 22.93 22.51
C VAL A 1047 22.87 24.04 21.46
N CYS A 1048 23.94 24.22 20.68
CA CYS A 1048 24.05 25.23 19.64
C CYS A 1048 24.59 24.61 18.35
N VAL A 1049 23.90 24.85 17.24
CA VAL A 1049 24.26 24.36 15.90
C VAL A 1049 24.45 25.56 14.99
N ALA A 1050 25.61 25.73 14.39
CA ALA A 1050 25.80 26.65 13.27
C ALA A 1050 25.68 25.87 11.95
N TYR A 1051 24.82 26.30 11.03
CA TYR A 1051 24.56 25.63 9.76
C TYR A 1051 24.35 26.65 8.62
N VAL A 1052 24.52 26.18 7.38
CA VAL A 1052 24.36 26.98 6.16
C VAL A 1052 23.51 26.23 5.15
N ARG A 1053 22.76 26.97 4.31
CA ARG A 1053 22.02 26.42 3.17
C ARG A 1053 22.97 26.20 1.98
N SER A 1054 22.95 25.02 1.38
CA SER A 1054 23.66 24.69 0.13
C SER A 1054 22.68 24.75 -1.06
N ASP A 1055 23.09 25.36 -2.18
CA ASP A 1055 22.22 25.89 -3.25
C ASP A 1055 21.18 24.94 -3.90
N ARG A 1056 20.03 25.58 -4.22
CA ARG A 1056 18.94 25.30 -5.19
C ARG A 1056 18.53 23.85 -5.49
N HIS A 1057 17.86 23.21 -4.54
CA HIS A 1057 16.73 22.33 -4.87
C HIS A 1057 15.43 22.97 -4.36
N GLU A 1058 14.56 23.37 -5.29
CA GLU A 1058 13.18 23.82 -5.02
C GLU A 1058 12.22 22.61 -4.91
N ASP A 1059 12.67 21.50 -4.34
CA ASP A 1059 11.76 20.38 -4.10
C ASP A 1059 11.23 20.54 -2.68
N GLY A 1060 9.96 20.94 -2.56
CA GLY A 1060 9.26 21.22 -1.30
C GLY A 1060 9.02 19.97 -0.43
N ARG A 1061 10.04 19.12 -0.28
CA ARG A 1061 10.01 17.94 0.59
C ARG A 1061 10.72 18.24 1.91
N PHE A 1062 10.11 17.74 2.99
CA PHE A 1062 10.49 17.86 4.39
C PHE A 1062 12.02 17.72 4.61
N TYR A 1063 12.67 18.76 5.16
CA TYR A 1063 14.08 18.70 5.55
C TYR A 1063 14.18 18.11 6.96
N ASP A 1064 14.73 16.92 7.10
CA ASP A 1064 15.02 16.29 8.39
C ASP A 1064 15.98 17.17 9.23
N PHE A 1065 15.47 17.85 10.24
CA PHE A 1065 16.26 18.64 11.21
C PHE A 1065 16.08 18.03 12.59
N TYR A 1066 17.13 17.41 13.14
CA TYR A 1066 17.08 16.89 14.51
C TYR A 1066 18.43 16.85 15.21
N ILE A 1067 18.39 16.91 16.54
CA ILE A 1067 19.52 16.70 17.44
C ILE A 1067 19.26 15.42 18.21
N THR A 1068 20.23 14.50 18.19
CA THR A 1068 20.23 13.32 19.06
C THR A 1068 21.20 13.55 20.21
N ILE A 1069 20.70 13.46 21.44
CA ILE A 1069 21.46 13.55 22.69
C ILE A 1069 21.47 12.16 23.30
N ALA A 1070 22.63 11.54 23.43
CA ALA A 1070 22.80 10.21 24.01
C ALA A 1070 23.64 10.29 25.29
N ASN A 1071 23.10 9.79 26.39
CA ASN A 1071 23.85 9.44 27.59
C ASN A 1071 24.30 7.98 27.47
N LYS A 1072 25.53 7.76 26.99
CA LYS A 1072 26.06 6.42 26.76
C LYS A 1072 26.22 5.63 28.06
N THR A 1073 26.50 6.30 29.17
CA THR A 1073 26.67 5.66 30.49
C THR A 1073 25.36 5.05 31.00
N LYS A 1074 24.22 5.72 30.76
CA LYS A 1074 22.90 5.27 31.21
C LYS A 1074 22.08 4.55 30.15
N GLY A 1075 22.57 4.49 28.91
CA GLY A 1075 21.84 3.92 27.78
C GLY A 1075 20.57 4.69 27.42
N LEU A 1076 20.57 6.01 27.61
CA LEU A 1076 19.44 6.89 27.30
C LEU A 1076 19.72 7.71 26.04
N GLU A 1077 18.75 7.82 25.15
CA GLU A 1077 18.87 8.58 23.90
C GLU A 1077 17.61 9.41 23.67
N TRP A 1078 17.79 10.71 23.37
CA TRP A 1078 16.71 11.63 23.02
C TRP A 1078 16.96 12.24 21.64
N THR A 1079 16.02 12.09 20.72
CA THR A 1079 16.04 12.77 19.42
C THR A 1079 15.03 13.90 19.43
N TYR A 1080 15.47 15.14 19.22
CA TYR A 1080 14.62 16.33 19.17
C TYR A 1080 14.65 16.98 17.79
N GLY A 1081 13.50 17.10 17.14
CA GLY A 1081 13.31 17.82 15.88
C GLY A 1081 12.34 18.99 16.05
N PRO A 1082 12.77 20.24 15.80
CA PRO A 1082 11.95 21.41 16.09
C PRO A 1082 10.89 21.66 15.02
N MET A 1083 9.72 22.18 15.41
CA MET A 1083 8.63 22.53 14.48
C MET A 1083 8.99 23.63 13.47
N PHE A 1084 9.94 24.50 13.85
CA PHE A 1084 10.46 25.57 13.00
C PHE A 1084 11.97 25.46 12.86
N TYR A 1085 12.49 25.89 11.72
CA TYR A 1085 13.92 26.07 11.48
C TYR A 1085 14.19 27.40 10.77
N GLY A 1086 15.42 27.91 10.89
CA GLY A 1086 15.84 29.13 10.21
C GLY A 1086 16.12 28.85 8.73
N ASP A 1087 15.48 29.60 7.84
CA ASP A 1087 15.68 29.46 6.39
C ASP A 1087 16.00 30.81 5.76
N LYS A 1088 17.28 31.18 5.77
CA LYS A 1088 17.82 32.35 5.07
C LYS A 1088 18.92 31.89 4.12
N HIS A 1089 19.17 32.62 3.03
CA HIS A 1089 20.33 32.41 2.14
C HIS A 1089 21.69 32.73 2.81
N GLU A 1090 21.80 32.60 4.13
CA GLU A 1090 22.94 32.99 4.96
C GLU A 1090 23.16 31.97 6.09
N ASP A 1091 24.25 32.13 6.85
CA ASP A 1091 24.56 31.27 7.99
C ASP A 1091 23.60 31.49 9.16
N MET A 1092 23.08 30.38 9.71
CA MET A 1092 22.14 30.37 10.81
C MET A 1092 22.68 29.58 12.01
N ILE A 1093 22.27 30.02 13.20
CA ILE A 1093 22.47 29.28 14.45
C ILE A 1093 21.12 28.81 14.97
N TRP A 1094 21.03 27.54 15.34
CA TRP A 1094 19.97 26.97 16.15
C TRP A 1094 20.47 26.78 17.57
N LEU A 1095 19.86 27.47 18.53
CA LEU A 1095 20.24 27.45 19.94
C LEU A 1095 19.05 26.92 20.76
N SER A 1096 19.29 25.89 21.58
CA SER A 1096 18.25 25.26 22.39
C SER A 1096 18.72 25.05 23.83
N HIS A 1097 17.79 25.20 24.77
CA HIS A 1097 17.94 24.78 26.16
C HIS A 1097 16.98 23.62 26.43
N CYS A 1098 17.54 22.44 26.64
CA CYS A 1098 16.82 21.23 27.01
C CYS A 1098 16.78 21.10 28.52
N ASN A 1099 15.59 21.04 29.11
CA ASN A 1099 15.44 20.84 30.55
C ASN A 1099 15.68 19.37 30.93
N VAL A 1100 16.93 18.96 31.16
CA VAL A 1100 17.31 17.54 31.40
C VAL A 1100 17.61 17.22 32.86
N ARG A 1101 16.85 17.83 33.79
CA ARG A 1101 17.02 17.62 35.23
C ARG A 1101 17.06 16.13 35.58
N ASN A 1102 18.02 15.75 36.42
CA ASN A 1102 18.23 14.38 36.93
C ASN A 1102 18.61 13.30 35.89
N GLN A 1103 18.68 13.62 34.58
CA GLN A 1103 19.06 12.64 33.55
C GLN A 1103 20.57 12.47 33.40
N PHE A 1104 21.34 13.49 33.76
CA PHE A 1104 22.81 13.49 33.68
C PHE A 1104 23.42 13.66 35.08
N GLN A 1105 24.58 13.03 35.30
CA GLN A 1105 25.40 13.20 36.50
C GLN A 1105 26.88 13.37 36.13
N GLY A 1106 27.69 13.88 37.05
CA GLY A 1106 29.13 13.99 36.86
C GLY A 1106 29.73 12.65 36.46
N GLY A 1107 30.58 12.65 35.42
CA GLY A 1107 31.20 11.44 34.88
C GLY A 1107 30.41 10.71 33.79
N ASP A 1108 29.17 11.10 33.48
CA ASP A 1108 28.43 10.50 32.35
C ASP A 1108 29.11 10.85 31.00
N GLU A 1109 29.15 9.90 30.07
CA GLU A 1109 29.61 10.13 28.70
C GLU A 1109 28.43 10.56 27.82
N VAL A 1110 28.50 11.79 27.31
CA VAL A 1110 27.44 12.40 26.50
C VAL A 1110 27.91 12.52 25.06
N ASN A 1111 27.07 12.04 24.14
CA ASN A 1111 27.26 12.23 22.71
C ASN A 1111 26.09 12.99 22.14
N ILE A 1112 26.36 14.09 21.45
CA ILE A 1112 25.37 14.88 20.76
C ILE A 1112 25.69 14.81 19.27
N SER A 1113 24.75 14.31 18.48
CA SER A 1113 24.83 14.28 17.03
C SER A 1113 23.72 15.11 16.43
N MET A 1114 24.00 15.71 15.29
CA MET A 1114 23.13 16.68 14.65
C MET A 1114 22.93 16.28 13.20
N PHE A 1115 21.68 16.21 12.80
CA PHE A 1115 21.31 15.94 11.43
C PHE A 1115 20.56 17.14 10.86
N VAL A 1116 20.97 17.54 9.66
CA VAL A 1116 20.28 18.57 8.87
C VAL A 1116 20.04 17.96 7.48
N GLY A 1117 18.82 18.14 6.97
CA GLY A 1117 18.35 17.47 5.76
C GLY A 1117 19.09 17.88 4.49
N VAL A 1118 18.80 17.16 3.40
CA VAL A 1118 19.40 17.39 2.07
C VAL A 1118 19.20 18.84 1.65
N GLY A 1119 20.25 19.66 1.63
CA GLY A 1119 20.15 21.11 1.34
C GLY A 1119 20.75 22.01 2.42
N PHE A 1120 21.11 21.46 3.58
CA PHE A 1120 21.82 22.17 4.65
C PHE A 1120 23.14 21.47 5.01
N ARG A 1121 24.09 22.23 5.57
CA ARG A 1121 25.36 21.71 6.06
C ARG A 1121 25.66 22.27 7.45
N VAL A 1122 25.97 21.39 8.41
CA VAL A 1122 26.46 21.79 9.74
C VAL A 1122 27.91 22.28 9.63
N LYS A 1123 28.19 23.45 10.19
CA LYS A 1123 29.54 24.05 10.27
C LYS A 1123 30.21 23.76 11.60
N GLU A 1124 29.50 24.03 12.69
CA GLU A 1124 30.04 23.95 14.05
C GLU A 1124 28.91 23.54 14.99
N CYS A 1125 29.23 22.71 15.98
CA CYS A 1125 28.32 22.34 17.06
C CYS A 1125 28.96 22.68 18.41
N GLY A 1126 28.13 23.05 19.38
CA GLY A 1126 28.57 23.27 20.76
C GLY A 1126 27.51 22.87 21.77
N ALA A 1127 27.97 22.45 22.95
CA ALA A 1127 27.09 22.00 24.01
C ALA A 1127 27.67 22.28 25.40
N ASP A 1128 26.84 22.78 26.31
CA ASP A 1128 27.22 23.10 27.69
C ASP A 1128 26.10 22.80 28.68
N PHE A 1129 26.46 22.28 29.85
CA PHE A 1129 25.52 22.13 30.96
C PHE A 1129 25.27 23.48 31.65
N VAL A 1130 24.02 23.68 32.06
CA VAL A 1130 23.59 24.80 32.91
C VAL A 1130 23.40 24.26 34.31
N TYR A 1131 24.07 24.88 35.28
CA TYR A 1131 24.04 24.50 36.69
C TYR A 1131 23.23 25.52 37.49
N ASP A 1132 22.55 25.06 38.55
CA ASP A 1132 21.97 25.97 39.54
C ASP A 1132 23.11 26.76 40.20
N GLN A 1133 23.07 28.10 40.21
CA GLN A 1133 24.05 28.90 40.94
C GLN A 1133 23.66 28.94 42.42
N GLU A 1134 24.61 28.70 43.34
CA GLU A 1134 24.45 29.09 44.74
C GLU A 1134 24.27 30.61 44.80
N GLU A 1135 23.07 31.08 45.17
CA GLU A 1135 22.87 32.47 45.55
C GLU A 1135 23.77 32.77 46.74
N THR A 1136 24.87 33.50 46.50
CA THR A 1136 25.70 34.01 47.57
C THR A 1136 24.88 34.97 48.43
N CYS A 1137 24.65 34.51 49.65
CA CYS A 1137 24.01 35.24 50.73
C CYS A 1137 24.67 36.61 50.92
N THR A 1138 23.98 37.68 50.50
CA THR A 1138 24.21 39.02 51.02
C THR A 1138 22.92 39.49 51.66
N GLN A 1139 22.97 39.64 52.98
CA GLN A 1139 21.89 40.10 53.81
C GLN A 1139 21.55 41.56 53.47
N SER A 1140 20.31 41.85 53.13
CA SER A 1140 19.57 42.96 53.74
C SER A 1140 18.06 42.69 53.71
N ASN A 1141 17.47 42.71 54.90
CA ASN A 1141 16.05 42.48 55.17
C ASN A 1141 15.17 43.59 54.59
N SER A 1142 14.08 43.23 53.90
CA SER A 1142 12.71 43.43 54.40
C SER A 1142 11.65 43.08 53.35
N GLY A 1143 10.67 42.26 53.74
CA GLY A 1143 9.36 42.17 53.07
C GLY A 1143 9.07 40.81 52.45
N GLN A 1144 8.29 39.99 53.16
CA GLN A 1144 7.58 38.85 52.58
C GLN A 1144 6.64 39.36 51.47
N GLU A 1145 7.02 39.15 50.21
CA GLU A 1145 6.05 38.94 49.14
C GLU A 1145 6.06 37.46 48.78
N ILE A 1146 4.87 36.87 48.83
CA ILE A 1146 4.59 35.52 48.38
C ILE A 1146 4.96 35.47 46.89
N ILE A 1147 6.13 34.90 46.57
CA ILE A 1147 6.53 34.62 45.20
C ILE A 1147 5.58 33.54 44.70
N GLN A 1148 4.54 33.95 43.98
CA GLN A 1148 3.84 33.08 43.06
C GLN A 1148 4.91 32.48 42.13
N HIS A 1149 5.13 31.17 42.25
CA HIS A 1149 5.81 30.41 41.22
C HIS A 1149 5.10 30.73 39.90
N SER A 1150 5.76 31.47 39.00
CA SER A 1150 5.32 31.70 37.63
C SER A 1150 5.48 30.41 36.83
N THR A 1151 4.71 29.41 37.23
CA THR A 1151 4.46 28.19 36.48
C THR A 1151 3.57 28.59 35.31
N TYR A 1152 4.15 28.78 34.11
CA TYR A 1152 3.37 28.81 32.88
C TYR A 1152 2.62 27.47 32.76
N PRO A 1153 1.29 27.44 32.83
CA PRO A 1153 0.52 26.22 32.73
C PRO A 1153 0.06 26.06 31.28
N SER A 1154 0.77 25.25 30.48
CA SER A 1154 0.19 24.64 29.25
C SER A 1154 1.08 23.65 28.50
N CYS A 1155 2.39 23.59 28.74
CA CYS A 1155 3.16 22.38 28.43
C CYS A 1155 3.50 21.72 29.75
N GLN A 1156 2.98 20.51 30.00
CA GLN A 1156 3.58 19.66 31.04
C GLN A 1156 5.09 19.62 30.75
N ASN A 1157 5.94 19.84 31.76
CA ASN A 1157 7.38 19.65 31.62
C ASN A 1157 7.62 18.20 31.20
N VAL A 1158 7.71 17.92 29.89
CA VAL A 1158 7.75 16.55 29.35
C VAL A 1158 8.97 15.80 29.89
N ILE A 1159 10.07 16.50 30.18
CA ILE A 1159 11.31 15.90 30.66
C ILE A 1159 11.35 15.72 32.20
N ASP A 1160 10.46 16.37 32.95
CA ASP A 1160 10.21 16.12 34.40
C ASP A 1160 8.90 15.32 34.62
N GLY A 1161 8.26 14.84 33.55
CA GLY A 1161 6.98 14.15 33.53
C GLY A 1161 7.05 12.74 32.90
N ASP A 1162 5.89 12.18 32.55
CA ASP A 1162 5.79 10.86 31.92
C ASP A 1162 6.22 10.91 30.44
N LEU A 1163 7.47 10.50 30.15
CA LEU A 1163 8.05 10.41 28.81
C LEU A 1163 7.57 9.18 28.01
N SER A 1164 6.72 8.31 28.57
CA SER A 1164 6.27 7.07 27.91
C SER A 1164 5.62 7.28 26.54
N LEU A 1165 5.09 8.49 26.29
CA LEU A 1165 4.44 8.84 25.02
C LEU A 1165 5.41 9.01 23.86
N TYR A 1166 6.68 9.27 24.17
CA TYR A 1166 7.73 9.52 23.20
C TYR A 1166 8.76 8.38 23.16
N GLU A 1167 8.61 7.36 24.01
CA GLU A 1167 9.48 6.19 24.03
C GLU A 1167 9.20 5.27 22.82
N ARG A 1168 10.22 5.04 21.98
CA ARG A 1168 10.15 4.17 20.79
C ARG A 1168 10.83 2.82 20.99
N GLY A 1169 11.59 2.69 22.07
CA GLY A 1169 12.25 1.48 22.55
C GLY A 1169 12.84 1.78 23.93
N ASN A 1170 13.25 0.74 24.68
CA ASN A 1170 13.76 0.91 26.05
C ASN A 1170 14.85 2.00 26.10
N GLY A 1171 14.56 3.14 26.73
CA GLY A 1171 15.50 4.24 26.90
C GLY A 1171 15.72 5.16 25.68
N VAL A 1172 14.95 5.00 24.60
CA VAL A 1172 15.03 5.83 23.37
C VAL A 1172 13.77 6.66 23.21
N TYR A 1173 13.92 7.99 23.22
CA TYR A 1173 12.84 8.96 23.18
C TYR A 1173 12.91 9.82 21.92
N VAL A 1174 11.80 9.92 21.18
CA VAL A 1174 11.71 10.73 19.95
C VAL A 1174 10.72 11.88 20.16
N LEU A 1175 11.26 13.08 20.33
CA LEU A 1175 10.59 14.36 20.51
C LEU A 1175 10.50 15.11 19.17
N SER A 1176 9.61 14.64 18.29
CA SER A 1176 9.33 15.28 17.01
C SER A 1176 7.84 15.21 16.68
N HIS A 1177 7.32 16.24 16.02
CA HIS A 1177 5.94 16.33 15.56
C HIS A 1177 5.76 16.04 14.07
N HIS A 1178 6.85 15.77 13.34
CA HIS A 1178 6.82 15.34 11.94
C HIS A 1178 7.17 13.86 11.89
N ASP A 1179 6.45 13.10 11.05
CA ASP A 1179 6.52 11.65 10.96
C ASP A 1179 7.93 11.19 10.57
N LEU A 1180 8.79 10.96 11.57
CA LEU A 1180 9.95 10.10 11.41
C LEU A 1180 9.38 8.70 11.17
N TYR A 1181 9.40 8.29 9.89
CA TYR A 1181 8.92 7.00 9.40
C TYR A 1181 9.21 5.87 10.42
N PRO A 1182 8.19 5.11 10.87
CA PRO A 1182 8.39 3.97 11.76
C PRO A 1182 9.26 2.85 11.18
N GLU A 1183 9.65 2.95 9.90
CA GLU A 1183 10.29 1.87 9.13
C GLU A 1183 11.82 2.00 8.99
N PHE A 1184 12.46 3.04 9.54
CA PHE A 1184 13.91 3.23 9.41
C PHE A 1184 14.61 3.50 10.75
N PHE A 1185 14.70 2.46 11.58
CA PHE A 1185 15.78 2.36 12.58
C PHE A 1185 16.38 0.94 12.57
N PRO A 1186 17.38 0.64 11.72
CA PRO A 1186 18.35 -0.38 12.05
C PRO A 1186 19.42 0.23 12.96
N LEU A 1187 19.49 -0.26 14.20
CA LEU A 1187 20.65 -0.14 15.08
C LEU A 1187 21.90 -0.68 14.35
N GLN A 1188 22.70 0.17 13.72
CA GLN A 1188 24.10 -0.12 13.39
C GLN A 1188 24.91 1.19 13.27
N SER A 1189 25.99 1.25 14.05
CA SER A 1189 27.00 2.30 14.13
C SER A 1189 27.66 2.65 12.78
N PRO A 1190 28.13 3.91 12.58
CA PRO A 1190 28.68 4.35 11.30
C PRO A 1190 30.13 3.88 11.12
N PRO A 1191 30.57 3.49 9.91
CA PRO A 1191 31.95 3.61 9.50
C PRO A 1191 32.19 4.85 8.63
N SER A 1192 33.38 5.39 8.84
CA SER A 1192 34.01 6.62 8.34
C SER A 1192 34.17 6.75 6.82
N GLU A 1193 34.20 8.01 6.39
CA GLU A 1193 34.52 8.57 5.07
C GLU A 1193 35.72 7.94 4.31
N ARG A 1194 35.61 7.87 2.97
CA ARG A 1194 36.47 8.66 2.06
C ARG A 1194 35.94 8.62 0.62
N TRP A 1195 35.97 9.80 0.00
CA TRP A 1195 35.51 10.16 -1.34
C TRP A 1195 36.50 9.68 -2.41
N ASP A 1196 36.00 9.38 -3.61
CA ASP A 1196 36.44 9.97 -4.89
C ASP A 1196 35.43 9.61 -6.01
N ASP A 1197 35.25 10.58 -6.92
CA ASP A 1197 34.07 10.93 -7.74
C ASP A 1197 34.16 10.39 -9.21
N PRO A 1198 33.36 10.84 -10.21
CA PRO A 1198 32.03 10.38 -10.66
C PRO A 1198 31.99 9.83 -12.09
N SER A 1199 30.88 9.18 -12.50
CA SER A 1199 30.25 9.44 -13.81
C SER A 1199 28.87 8.77 -13.98
N GLU A 1200 27.94 9.62 -14.41
CA GLU A 1200 26.75 9.32 -15.23
C GLU A 1200 25.58 8.53 -14.60
N TYR A 1201 24.64 9.27 -13.99
CA TYR A 1201 23.22 8.94 -14.04
C TYR A 1201 22.36 10.21 -14.13
N ASP A 1202 21.60 10.28 -15.23
CA ASP A 1202 20.60 11.28 -15.59
C ASP A 1202 19.19 10.68 -15.31
N PRO A 1203 18.37 11.25 -14.40
CA PRO A 1203 17.01 10.79 -14.17
C PRO A 1203 15.96 11.81 -14.65
N LEU A 1204 15.25 11.47 -15.71
CA LEU A 1204 13.93 12.05 -16.00
C LEU A 1204 12.87 11.28 -15.20
N THR A 1205 12.15 11.95 -14.30
CA THR A 1205 10.74 12.35 -14.55
C THR A 1205 9.93 12.74 -13.29
N TRP A 1206 9.09 13.79 -13.47
CA TRP A 1206 7.73 14.04 -12.92
C TRP A 1206 7.50 15.07 -11.80
N GLN A 1207 7.16 16.30 -12.22
CA GLN A 1207 6.25 17.24 -11.56
C GLN A 1207 4.80 17.06 -12.06
N PRO A 1208 3.76 17.36 -11.25
CA PRO A 1208 2.40 17.69 -11.69
C PRO A 1208 2.19 19.22 -11.77
N ILE A 1209 1.63 19.66 -12.89
CA ILE A 1209 1.27 21.05 -13.20
C ILE A 1209 -0.06 21.41 -12.52
N LEU A 1210 -0.03 22.48 -11.71
CA LEU A 1210 -1.14 23.30 -11.26
C LEU A 1210 -1.26 24.46 -12.27
N ASP A 1211 -2.44 24.64 -12.88
CA ASP A 1211 -2.80 25.88 -13.57
C ASP A 1211 -3.65 26.71 -12.61
N SER A 1212 -3.07 27.82 -12.15
CA SER A 1212 -3.76 28.96 -11.53
C SER A 1212 -3.89 30.05 -12.59
N GLY A 1213 -5.11 30.45 -12.89
CA GLY A 1213 -5.38 31.71 -13.60
C GLY A 1213 -5.67 32.82 -12.60
N GLU A 1214 -5.40 34.06 -13.01
CA GLU A 1214 -6.11 35.32 -12.71
C GLU A 1214 -5.37 36.41 -13.54
N GLU A 1215 -6.05 37.08 -14.48
CA GLU A 1215 -6.79 38.36 -14.31
C GLU A 1215 -5.81 39.53 -14.00
N GLU A 1216 -5.77 40.68 -14.67
CA GLU A 1216 -6.82 41.53 -15.25
C GLU A 1216 -6.20 42.62 -16.19
N GLU A 1217 -7.07 43.19 -17.03
CA GLU A 1217 -7.20 44.54 -17.63
C GLU A 1217 -6.16 45.65 -17.24
N GLU A 1218 -5.86 46.73 -17.97
CA GLU A 1218 -6.38 47.45 -19.14
C GLU A 1218 -5.34 48.56 -19.50
N SER A 1219 -5.56 49.23 -20.64
CA SER A 1219 -5.13 50.59 -21.01
C SER A 1219 -3.81 50.82 -21.79
N ASP A 1220 -4.05 51.17 -23.07
CA ASP A 1220 -3.61 52.39 -23.77
C ASP A 1220 -2.30 52.48 -24.56
N GLU A 1221 -2.55 52.90 -25.81
CA GLU A 1221 -1.77 53.76 -26.72
C GLU A 1221 -0.64 53.17 -27.58
N ASP A 1222 -1.02 53.07 -28.87
CA ASP A 1222 -0.38 53.71 -30.01
C ASP A 1222 0.66 52.98 -30.88
N ASN A 1223 0.32 53.07 -32.18
CA ASN A 1223 1.17 53.19 -33.35
C ASN A 1223 1.72 51.92 -34.04
N ASP A 1224 0.99 51.57 -35.10
CA ASP A 1224 1.38 51.86 -36.49
C ASP A 1224 1.86 50.69 -37.37
N SER A 1225 1.24 50.66 -38.54
CA SER A 1225 1.67 50.10 -39.82
C SER A 1225 1.75 48.58 -40.03
N GLY A 1226 1.13 48.14 -41.13
CA GLY A 1226 1.78 47.15 -42.00
C GLY A 1226 0.89 46.03 -42.52
N GLU A 1227 0.50 46.17 -43.78
CA GLU A 1227 -0.18 45.20 -44.65
C GLU A 1227 0.60 43.88 -44.88
N ASP A 1228 -0.17 42.85 -45.27
CA ASP A 1228 0.19 41.73 -46.16
C ASP A 1228 1.42 40.85 -45.84
N PHE A 1229 1.18 39.61 -45.39
CA PHE A 1229 1.38 38.36 -46.17
C PHE A 1229 0.97 37.10 -45.39
#